data_AF-A0A556QSD3-F1
#
_entry.id   AF-A0A556QSD3-F1
#
_cell.length_a   1.000
_cell.length_b   1.000
_cell.length_c   1.000
_cell.angle_alpha   90.00
_cell.angle_beta   90.00
_cell.angle_gamma   90.00
#
_symmetry.space_group_name_H-M   'P 1'
#
loop_
_entity.id
_entity.type
_entity.pdbx_description
1 polymer ?
#
loop_
_entity_poly.entity_id
_entity_poly.type
_entity_poly.pdbx_seq_one_letter_code
_entity_poly.pdbx_strand_id
1 'polypeptide(L)'
;MKTSPSRTPSIRSASSVFQLPATLLTFVAALTISPSAFAQVDGNWNVDLAGNWSAASNWSSTPTVPGGIGSVVNLTFDITNNSAVTIDTTSRTVGTLTIGDPVAPIKSYYLLASGGATLIMDNGGAGAVINYLGFGFDEISAPIVLNDTLTVNSSASGASVRIKGGITGTGSVTFNTGSGPNAAGGNTTTGGITGINNIGTITNSGSGVGITSLLAVGSNVTDVIQNSATSALYLNGINAYTGSTIINSGQLRLNGAGSILSSSPLVLGGGTLNSLQTAGSTQAFASTTVNRGFSTVTNGTATNTVALGAITRSTGGLLNISSLTGTTTTANTTDSSGILGTWITTGTGTSLRYASGGNGGVITAHISTVAAANLSDVTSATTNYSFAANATQTGNITGNTLQYIGSAAAAWNTGNFGVTLNGLMNGGNNSLTQTGTGIITIGSNKELVILSNNNRAISLASAIADNGGGASAITYGGPSAGVLTLTGGNTYTGGTNIASGTLQLGNNTTTGSLSATGAIVNNGVFIIKRSNAVAQGTDFSSAAITGTGAFTQAGTGTTTLNALNTYTGATTISAGTLALGAANRIADTSNLVMAGGTFATGGFSETLGTLTLSASSIIDLGSGTSALIFADSSGTTWGSSISLSFINFTAGTDSIRIGTSNLGLTSGQLSQITINGLAAIIDSSGYLVSAIPEPSTYAIFAGAGMLIFAGVRRKARGSRTL
;
A
#
# COMPACT_ATOMS: atom_id res chain seq x y z
N MET A 1 38.08 -49.38 -50.00
CA MET A 1 38.55 -49.54 -48.59
C MET A 1 37.52 -48.80 -47.72
N LYS A 2 36.41 -49.38 -47.21
CA LYS A 2 36.26 -50.35 -46.08
C LYS A 2 37.23 -49.98 -44.94
N THR A 3 36.82 -49.50 -43.75
CA THR A 3 35.76 -50.00 -42.82
C THR A 3 35.26 -48.93 -41.82
N SER A 4 33.98 -49.01 -41.41
CA SER A 4 33.37 -48.37 -40.20
C SER A 4 33.35 -49.37 -38.98
N PRO A 5 32.52 -49.20 -37.91
CA PRO A 5 32.75 -48.50 -36.61
C PRO A 5 32.50 -49.39 -35.35
N SER A 6 32.62 -48.88 -34.11
CA SER A 6 32.12 -49.54 -32.85
C SER A 6 32.18 -48.57 -31.63
N ARG A 7 31.07 -48.00 -31.12
CA ARG A 7 30.12 -48.44 -30.04
C ARG A 7 30.59 -48.28 -28.56
N THR A 8 29.68 -47.70 -27.77
CA THR A 8 29.67 -47.22 -26.36
C THR A 8 29.63 -48.33 -25.28
N PRO A 9 29.71 -47.99 -23.97
CA PRO A 9 28.47 -47.83 -23.16
C PRO A 9 28.50 -46.76 -22.05
N SER A 10 27.31 -46.31 -21.62
CA SER A 10 27.05 -45.56 -20.38
C SER A 10 26.66 -46.49 -19.23
N ILE A 11 27.02 -46.17 -17.98
CA ILE A 11 26.33 -46.69 -16.78
C ILE A 11 26.13 -45.54 -15.77
N ARG A 12 24.88 -45.34 -15.34
CA ARG A 12 24.49 -44.62 -14.11
C ARG A 12 24.45 -45.63 -12.95
N SER A 13 24.81 -45.22 -11.73
CA SER A 13 24.03 -45.62 -10.54
C SER A 13 24.16 -44.58 -9.42
N ALA A 14 23.01 -44.19 -8.88
CA ALA A 14 22.89 -43.50 -7.60
C ALA A 14 23.04 -44.49 -6.44
N SER A 15 23.43 -44.01 -5.25
CA SER A 15 22.90 -44.44 -3.94
C SER A 15 23.43 -43.56 -2.81
N SER A 16 22.48 -42.98 -2.08
CA SER A 16 22.53 -42.15 -0.88
C SER A 16 22.82 -42.92 0.42
N VAL A 17 23.20 -42.20 1.50
CA VAL A 17 22.84 -42.34 2.95
C VAL A 17 23.94 -41.64 3.80
N PHE A 18 23.69 -40.48 4.43
CA PHE A 18 23.43 -40.23 5.89
C PHE A 18 24.59 -40.74 6.81
N GLN A 19 25.20 -40.06 7.79
CA GLN A 19 24.82 -38.94 8.68
C GLN A 19 26.09 -38.46 9.48
N LEU A 20 26.15 -37.19 9.91
CA LEU A 20 27.14 -36.53 10.82
C LEU A 20 27.16 -37.14 12.25
N PRO A 21 28.19 -36.97 13.15
CA PRO A 21 28.73 -35.65 13.57
C PRO A 21 30.18 -35.54 14.14
N ALA A 22 30.54 -34.26 14.43
CA ALA A 22 31.39 -33.73 15.51
C ALA A 22 32.92 -33.61 15.37
N THR A 23 33.34 -32.34 15.19
CA THR A 23 34.41 -31.62 15.92
C THR A 23 35.85 -32.15 15.90
N LEU A 24 36.72 -31.48 15.15
CA LEU A 24 37.93 -30.90 15.75
C LEU A 24 38.37 -29.63 15.01
N LEU A 25 38.48 -28.59 15.81
CA LEU A 25 38.77 -27.21 15.49
C LEU A 25 40.27 -27.04 15.16
N THR A 26 40.62 -26.67 13.93
CA THR A 26 41.93 -26.03 13.66
C THR A 26 41.66 -24.58 13.27
N PHE A 27 41.78 -23.70 14.26
CA PHE A 27 41.93 -22.26 14.07
C PHE A 27 43.19 -22.02 13.24
N VAL A 28 43.03 -21.78 11.93
CA VAL A 28 43.97 -20.93 11.21
C VAL A 28 43.50 -19.51 11.48
N ALA A 29 44.14 -18.85 12.43
CA ALA A 29 44.01 -17.41 12.58
C ALA A 29 44.53 -16.76 11.29
N ALA A 30 43.64 -16.53 10.34
CA ALA A 30 43.84 -15.50 9.35
C ALA A 30 43.95 -14.21 10.16
N LEU A 31 45.18 -13.72 10.34
CA LEU A 31 45.45 -12.37 10.78
C LEU A 31 44.97 -11.44 9.65
N THR A 32 43.65 -11.26 9.55
CA THR A 32 43.08 -10.05 8.98
C THR A 32 43.53 -8.95 9.92
N ILE A 33 44.51 -8.17 9.48
CA ILE A 33 44.74 -6.85 10.04
C ILE A 33 43.42 -6.11 9.76
N SER A 34 42.49 -6.12 10.71
CA SER A 34 41.38 -5.18 10.70
C SER A 34 42.01 -3.80 10.55
N PRO A 35 41.59 -2.97 9.58
CA PRO A 35 42.01 -1.59 9.60
C PRO A 35 41.62 -1.07 10.98
N SER A 36 42.59 -0.49 11.68
CA SER A 36 42.49 0.01 13.06
C SER A 36 41.06 0.48 13.35
N ALA A 37 40.34 -0.31 14.16
CA ALA A 37 38.99 0.02 14.57
C ALA A 37 39.06 1.37 15.28
N PHE A 38 38.56 2.44 14.64
CA PHE A 38 38.15 3.61 15.39
C PHE A 38 37.06 3.12 16.33
N ALA A 39 37.38 3.01 17.62
CA ALA A 39 36.43 2.59 18.64
C ALA A 39 35.19 3.48 18.53
N GLN A 40 34.01 2.89 18.58
CA GLN A 40 32.76 3.62 18.68
C GLN A 40 32.84 4.57 19.89
N VAL A 41 32.70 5.87 19.65
CA VAL A 41 32.66 6.91 20.68
C VAL A 41 31.41 7.74 20.46
N ASP A 42 30.45 7.54 21.34
CA ASP A 42 29.20 8.29 21.38
C ASP A 42 29.36 9.62 22.13
N GLY A 43 28.48 10.57 21.87
CA GLY A 43 28.38 11.74 22.74
C GLY A 43 27.23 12.69 22.47
N ASN A 44 26.94 13.49 23.49
CA ASN A 44 25.89 14.49 23.47
C ASN A 44 26.51 15.86 23.59
N TRP A 45 26.13 16.76 22.69
CA TRP A 45 26.49 18.16 22.78
C TRP A 45 25.97 18.73 24.09
N ASN A 46 26.79 19.49 24.82
CA ASN A 46 26.45 19.96 26.16
C ASN A 46 26.66 21.47 26.37
N VAL A 47 26.85 22.25 25.30
CA VAL A 47 27.08 23.69 25.37
C VAL A 47 25.97 24.49 24.70
N ASP A 48 25.57 25.57 25.37
CA ASP A 48 24.58 26.57 24.91
C ASP A 48 25.20 27.65 23.98
N LEU A 49 26.23 27.30 23.21
CA LEU A 49 26.93 28.24 22.34
C LEU A 49 27.49 27.52 21.10
N ALA A 50 27.84 28.30 20.09
CA ALA A 50 28.57 27.79 18.92
C ALA A 50 29.94 27.23 19.35
N GLY A 51 30.36 26.14 18.70
CA GLY A 51 31.60 25.46 19.08
C GLY A 51 32.13 24.51 18.03
N ASN A 52 33.39 24.12 18.23
CA ASN A 52 34.08 23.15 17.40
C ASN A 52 33.78 21.73 17.87
N TRP A 53 33.59 20.81 16.92
CA TRP A 53 33.36 19.40 17.19
C TRP A 53 34.57 18.77 17.91
N SER A 54 35.81 19.18 17.58
CA SER A 54 37.02 18.61 18.20
C SER A 54 37.27 19.03 19.65
N ALA A 55 36.52 20.00 20.19
CA ALA A 55 36.69 20.44 21.56
C ALA A 55 35.99 19.47 22.52
N ALA A 56 36.77 18.63 23.22
CA ALA A 56 36.23 17.62 24.14
C ALA A 56 35.35 18.22 25.26
N SER A 57 35.55 19.50 25.62
CA SER A 57 34.72 20.22 26.59
C SER A 57 33.28 20.44 26.14
N ASN A 58 33.00 20.34 24.83
CA ASN A 58 31.66 20.56 24.27
C ASN A 58 30.80 19.28 24.25
N TRP A 59 31.30 18.18 24.83
CA TRP A 59 30.63 16.88 24.86
C TRP A 59 30.49 16.36 26.29
N SER A 60 29.36 15.71 26.59
CA SER A 60 29.08 15.13 27.91
C SER A 60 29.93 13.89 28.25
N SER A 61 30.48 13.20 27.25
CA SER A 61 31.35 12.02 27.39
C SER A 61 32.84 12.42 27.40
N THR A 62 33.26 13.19 28.41
CA THR A 62 34.70 13.48 28.60
C THR A 62 35.46 12.21 29.02
N PRO A 63 36.68 11.96 28.49
CA PRO A 63 37.54 12.84 27.68
C PRO A 63 37.48 12.61 26.16
N THR A 64 36.44 11.98 25.62
CA THR A 64 36.45 11.48 24.24
C THR A 64 35.52 12.26 23.30
N VAL A 65 36.10 12.85 22.25
CA VAL A 65 35.35 13.52 21.17
C VAL A 65 34.61 12.46 20.34
N PRO A 66 33.29 12.57 20.13
CA PRO A 66 32.52 11.59 19.37
C PRO A 66 33.00 11.44 17.93
N GLY A 67 33.06 10.20 17.48
CA GLY A 67 33.50 9.82 16.14
C GLY A 67 33.87 8.35 16.06
N GLY A 68 33.80 7.77 14.87
CA GLY A 68 34.05 6.35 14.63
C GLY A 68 32.86 5.66 13.96
N ILE A 69 33.11 4.45 13.46
CA ILE A 69 32.07 3.63 12.84
C ILE A 69 31.02 3.28 13.91
N GLY A 70 29.74 3.49 13.59
CA GLY A 70 28.63 3.19 14.50
C GLY A 70 28.39 4.22 15.62
N SER A 71 29.22 5.25 15.74
CA SER A 71 29.09 6.24 16.81
C SER A 71 27.75 6.98 16.77
N VAL A 72 27.12 7.15 17.94
CA VAL A 72 25.86 7.85 18.14
C VAL A 72 26.12 9.26 18.66
N VAL A 73 25.68 10.26 17.91
CA VAL A 73 25.90 11.67 18.21
C VAL A 73 24.59 12.40 18.37
N ASN A 74 24.42 13.12 19.48
CA ASN A 74 23.20 13.86 19.78
C ASN A 74 23.48 15.36 19.92
N LEU A 75 22.94 16.15 18.99
CA LEU A 75 22.88 17.61 19.01
C LEU A 75 21.47 18.03 19.45
N THR A 76 21.14 17.74 20.70
CA THR A 76 19.78 17.89 21.26
C THR A 76 19.78 18.67 22.58
N PHE A 77 20.82 19.46 22.83
CA PHE A 77 20.88 20.32 23.99
C PHE A 77 19.86 21.47 23.84
N ASP A 78 19.22 21.86 24.94
CA ASP A 78 18.31 23.02 24.99
C ASP A 78 19.14 24.29 24.83
N ILE A 79 19.00 24.94 23.67
CA ILE A 79 19.82 26.08 23.26
C ILE A 79 19.00 27.37 23.30
N THR A 80 19.59 28.42 23.87
CA THR A 80 18.95 29.74 23.99
C THR A 80 19.02 30.55 22.70
N ASN A 81 20.00 30.25 21.83
CA ASN A 81 20.22 30.90 20.54
C ASN A 81 20.52 29.86 19.44
N ASN A 82 20.33 30.26 18.17
CA ASN A 82 20.79 29.46 17.04
C ASN A 82 22.29 29.14 17.20
N SER A 83 22.65 27.85 17.13
CA SER A 83 23.98 27.39 17.46
C SER A 83 24.66 26.68 16.30
N ALA A 84 25.92 27.03 16.04
CA ALA A 84 26.74 26.41 15.01
C ALA A 84 27.68 25.37 15.63
N VAL A 85 27.60 24.13 15.16
CA VAL A 85 28.55 23.07 15.48
C VAL A 85 29.45 22.88 14.26
N THR A 86 30.75 23.15 14.41
CA THR A 86 31.68 23.13 13.26
C THR A 86 32.57 21.89 13.29
N ILE A 87 32.56 21.10 12.22
CA ILE A 87 33.57 20.06 11.96
C ILE A 87 34.85 20.78 11.50
N ASP A 88 35.79 20.98 12.42
CA ASP A 88 36.82 22.02 12.32
C ASP A 88 38.22 21.55 11.91
N THR A 89 38.57 20.29 12.21
CA THR A 89 39.94 19.75 12.05
C THR A 89 40.01 18.58 11.08
N THR A 90 39.26 17.52 11.35
CA THR A 90 39.20 16.29 10.54
C THR A 90 37.76 15.88 10.29
N SER A 91 37.49 15.23 9.15
CA SER A 91 36.20 14.60 8.89
C SER A 91 35.78 13.68 10.04
N ARG A 92 34.47 13.61 10.31
CA ARG A 92 33.90 12.88 11.43
C ARG A 92 33.06 11.72 10.93
N THR A 93 33.34 10.52 11.41
CA THR A 93 32.55 9.32 11.11
C THR A 93 31.50 9.11 12.19
N VAL A 94 30.25 8.88 11.81
CA VAL A 94 29.13 8.61 12.71
C VAL A 94 28.21 7.54 12.12
N GLY A 95 27.62 6.69 12.97
CA GLY A 95 26.56 5.78 12.59
C GLY A 95 25.17 6.42 12.71
N THR A 96 24.95 7.18 13.79
CA THR A 96 23.70 7.89 14.03
C THR A 96 23.96 9.35 14.41
N LEU A 97 23.26 10.29 13.78
CA LEU A 97 23.22 11.69 14.18
C LEU A 97 21.77 12.09 14.52
N THR A 98 21.54 12.51 15.75
CA THR A 98 20.28 13.13 16.16
C THR A 98 20.49 14.63 16.31
N ILE A 99 19.62 15.45 15.73
CA ILE A 99 19.72 16.92 15.79
C ILE A 99 18.35 17.56 16.01
N GLY A 100 18.32 18.60 16.85
CA GLY A 100 17.18 19.47 17.06
C GLY A 100 16.96 19.82 18.53
N ASP A 101 16.51 21.05 18.75
CA ASP A 101 16.20 21.57 20.07
C ASP A 101 14.85 21.03 20.60
N PRO A 102 14.84 20.31 21.74
CA PRO A 102 13.65 19.65 22.26
C PRO A 102 12.71 20.56 23.06
N VAL A 103 13.11 21.80 23.39
CA VAL A 103 12.36 22.67 24.33
C VAL A 103 11.97 24.01 23.68
N ALA A 104 10.83 24.58 24.09
CA ALA A 104 10.38 25.89 23.60
C ALA A 104 10.94 27.06 24.45
N PRO A 105 11.34 28.21 23.86
CA PRO A 105 11.20 28.60 22.45
C PRO A 105 12.31 28.06 21.55
N ILE A 106 11.91 27.24 20.58
CA ILE A 106 12.81 26.39 19.80
C ILE A 106 13.81 27.19 18.95
N LYS A 107 15.06 26.74 18.95
CA LYS A 107 16.17 27.27 18.13
C LYS A 107 16.69 26.24 17.14
N SER A 108 17.59 26.72 16.27
CA SER A 108 18.16 25.96 15.16
C SER A 108 19.63 25.59 15.41
N TYR A 109 19.98 24.33 15.17
CA TYR A 109 21.36 23.92 14.98
C TYR A 109 21.81 24.06 13.52
N TYR A 110 23.06 24.48 13.35
CA TYR A 110 23.75 24.52 12.06
C TYR A 110 25.02 23.67 12.15
N LEU A 111 25.00 22.51 11.49
CA LEU A 111 26.20 21.67 11.36
C LEU A 111 27.03 22.14 10.17
N LEU A 112 28.17 22.77 10.47
CA LEU A 112 29.07 23.37 9.50
C LEU A 112 30.33 22.51 9.33
N ALA A 113 31.10 22.77 8.27
CA ALA A 113 32.43 22.21 8.07
C ALA A 113 33.45 23.32 7.80
N SER A 114 34.67 23.13 8.27
CA SER A 114 35.84 23.96 7.98
C SER A 114 36.89 23.16 7.21
N GLY A 115 37.72 23.83 6.42
CA GLY A 115 38.89 23.21 5.78
C GLY A 115 38.59 22.04 4.82
N GLY A 116 37.36 21.91 4.33
CA GLY A 116 36.94 20.79 3.47
C GLY A 116 36.58 19.50 4.22
N ALA A 117 36.47 19.55 5.55
CA ALA A 117 36.02 18.41 6.34
C ALA A 117 34.60 17.96 5.96
N THR A 118 34.33 16.68 6.19
CA THR A 118 33.06 16.03 5.86
C THR A 118 32.46 15.29 7.06
N LEU A 119 31.15 15.11 7.03
CA LEU A 119 30.45 14.15 7.86
C LEU A 119 30.39 12.81 7.10
N ILE A 120 31.00 11.78 7.65
CA ILE A 120 31.01 10.42 7.09
C ILE A 120 29.93 9.60 7.80
N MET A 121 28.97 9.06 7.06
CA MET A 121 27.91 8.22 7.58
C MET A 121 28.29 6.75 7.38
N ASP A 122 28.59 6.08 8.49
CA ASP A 122 29.10 4.69 8.54
C ASP A 122 28.64 4.03 9.84
N ASN A 123 27.81 3.00 9.72
CA ASN A 123 27.28 2.21 10.83
C ASN A 123 27.78 0.76 10.76
N GLY A 124 28.95 0.54 10.13
CA GLY A 124 29.64 -0.75 10.13
C GLY A 124 28.96 -1.80 9.25
N GLY A 125 28.34 -1.38 8.14
CA GLY A 125 27.57 -2.23 7.25
C GLY A 125 26.07 -2.29 7.58
N ALA A 126 25.65 -1.75 8.73
CA ALA A 126 24.24 -1.45 8.98
C ALA A 126 23.86 -0.09 8.36
N GLY A 127 22.57 0.20 8.22
CA GLY A 127 22.16 1.52 7.74
C GLY A 127 22.52 2.62 8.73
N ALA A 128 23.15 3.69 8.26
CA ALA A 128 23.38 4.91 9.03
C ALA A 128 22.10 5.76 9.09
N VAL A 129 21.95 6.55 10.15
CA VAL A 129 20.70 7.26 10.44
C VAL A 129 20.95 8.73 10.80
N ILE A 130 20.12 9.62 10.25
CA ILE A 130 19.94 10.97 10.76
C ILE A 130 18.51 11.11 11.29
N ASN A 131 18.38 11.45 12.57
CA ASN A 131 17.12 11.67 13.25
C ASN A 131 16.91 13.15 13.55
N TYR A 132 15.70 13.62 13.29
CA TYR A 132 15.30 15.00 13.60
C TYR A 132 14.25 15.00 14.69
N LEU A 133 14.55 15.70 15.79
CA LEU A 133 13.69 15.76 16.98
C LEU A 133 13.16 17.16 17.29
N GLY A 134 13.66 18.21 16.61
CA GLY A 134 13.21 19.58 16.86
C GLY A 134 11.78 19.85 16.38
N PHE A 135 11.17 20.95 16.85
CA PHE A 135 9.96 21.55 16.26
C PHE A 135 10.26 22.83 15.44
N GLY A 136 11.54 23.06 15.12
CA GLY A 136 12.05 24.22 14.37
C GLY A 136 12.72 23.84 13.04
N PHE A 137 13.69 24.66 12.58
CA PHE A 137 14.45 24.40 11.35
C PHE A 137 15.91 24.09 11.66
N ASP A 138 16.39 22.87 11.45
CA ASP A 138 17.81 22.53 11.59
C ASP A 138 18.48 22.42 10.22
N GLU A 139 19.81 22.60 10.17
CA GLU A 139 20.57 22.65 8.92
C GLU A 139 21.88 21.88 9.02
N ILE A 140 22.11 20.98 8.06
CA ILE A 140 23.39 20.31 7.85
C ILE A 140 24.02 20.87 6.58
N SER A 141 24.97 21.78 6.76
CA SER A 141 25.71 22.41 5.67
C SER A 141 27.05 21.73 5.40
N ALA A 142 27.56 20.93 6.34
CA ALA A 142 28.72 20.07 6.12
C ALA A 142 28.45 19.06 4.97
N PRO A 143 29.39 18.85 4.03
CA PRO A 143 29.27 17.79 3.04
C PRO A 143 29.18 16.42 3.71
N ILE A 144 28.34 15.54 3.15
CA ILE A 144 28.10 14.20 3.66
C ILE A 144 28.74 13.18 2.70
N VAL A 145 29.47 12.22 3.26
CA VAL A 145 30.03 11.07 2.55
C VAL A 145 29.40 9.81 3.12
N LEU A 146 28.84 8.97 2.26
CA LEU A 146 28.23 7.71 2.64
C LEU A 146 29.23 6.58 2.47
N ASN A 147 29.41 5.79 3.53
CA ASN A 147 30.00 4.45 3.42
C ASN A 147 28.89 3.38 3.49
N ASP A 148 27.79 3.69 4.19
CA ASP A 148 26.58 2.87 4.29
C ASP A 148 25.35 3.59 3.72
N THR A 149 24.25 2.85 3.55
CA THR A 149 22.95 3.47 3.25
C THR A 149 22.56 4.45 4.36
N LEU A 150 22.01 5.60 3.99
CA LEU A 150 21.55 6.63 4.92
C LEU A 150 20.02 6.68 4.97
N THR A 151 19.45 6.59 6.17
CA THR A 151 18.04 6.94 6.42
C THR A 151 17.94 8.28 7.12
N VAL A 152 17.08 9.17 6.61
CA VAL A 152 16.82 10.50 7.14
C VAL A 152 15.37 10.55 7.64
N ASN A 153 15.20 10.57 8.97
CA ASN A 153 13.90 10.57 9.63
C ASN A 153 13.49 11.99 10.04
N SER A 154 12.36 12.51 9.54
CA SER A 154 11.80 13.78 10.03
C SER A 154 10.87 13.61 11.23
N SER A 155 10.75 14.67 12.04
CA SER A 155 9.91 14.65 13.24
C SER A 155 8.42 14.59 12.90
N ALA A 156 7.64 14.05 13.85
CA ALA A 156 6.18 13.96 13.76
C ALA A 156 5.45 15.30 14.05
N SER A 157 6.18 16.39 14.29
CA SER A 157 5.62 17.68 14.72
C SER A 157 5.51 18.75 13.63
N GLY A 158 5.92 18.46 12.39
CA GLY A 158 5.91 19.44 11.29
C GLY A 158 7.25 20.14 11.01
N ALA A 159 8.31 19.82 11.77
CA ALA A 159 9.63 20.42 11.64
C ALA A 159 10.34 20.02 10.34
N SER A 160 11.26 20.86 9.88
CA SER A 160 11.98 20.63 8.63
C SER A 160 13.48 20.63 8.87
N VAL A 161 14.17 19.65 8.29
CA VAL A 161 15.63 19.70 8.21
C VAL A 161 16.09 19.88 6.78
N ARG A 162 17.10 20.75 6.67
CA ARG A 162 17.75 21.12 5.43
C ARG A 162 19.13 20.51 5.37
N ILE A 163 19.34 19.56 4.47
CA ILE A 163 20.68 19.11 4.11
C ILE A 163 21.14 19.98 2.95
N LYS A 164 22.11 20.87 3.19
CA LYS A 164 22.67 21.75 2.16
C LYS A 164 24.04 21.29 1.66
N GLY A 165 24.79 20.57 2.49
CA GLY A 165 26.00 19.90 2.05
C GLY A 165 25.68 18.86 0.97
N GLY A 166 26.55 18.74 -0.03
CA GLY A 166 26.44 17.68 -1.03
C GLY A 166 26.54 16.30 -0.38
N ILE A 167 25.78 15.33 -0.86
CA ILE A 167 25.83 13.93 -0.39
C ILE A 167 26.54 13.11 -1.46
N THR A 168 27.59 12.39 -1.09
CA THR A 168 28.42 11.57 -2.00
C THR A 168 28.76 10.22 -1.36
N GLY A 169 29.61 9.40 -1.98
CA GLY A 169 30.01 8.09 -1.44
C GLY A 169 29.11 6.94 -1.89
N THR A 170 29.27 5.78 -1.27
CA THR A 170 28.54 4.55 -1.57
C THR A 170 27.38 4.36 -0.60
N GLY A 171 26.19 4.04 -1.13
CA GLY A 171 25.00 3.79 -0.32
C GLY A 171 23.80 4.58 -0.79
N SER A 172 22.61 4.00 -0.68
CA SER A 172 21.34 4.66 -0.98
C SER A 172 20.95 5.66 0.11
N VAL A 173 20.18 6.68 -0.27
CA VAL A 173 19.56 7.65 0.65
C VAL A 173 18.06 7.41 0.71
N THR A 174 17.52 7.25 1.91
CA THR A 174 16.08 7.10 2.16
C THR A 174 15.58 8.26 3.01
N PHE A 175 14.63 9.03 2.49
CA PHE A 175 13.90 10.04 3.23
C PHE A 175 12.62 9.44 3.80
N ASN A 176 12.59 9.23 5.11
CA ASN A 176 11.43 8.80 5.86
C ASN A 176 10.75 10.03 6.49
N THR A 177 9.91 10.69 5.68
CA THR A 177 9.17 11.89 6.07
C THR A 177 7.97 11.56 6.98
N GLY A 178 7.98 12.12 8.20
CA GLY A 178 6.79 12.28 9.05
C GLY A 178 5.86 13.39 8.54
N SER A 179 5.21 14.11 9.46
CA SER A 179 4.32 15.23 9.14
C SER A 179 5.07 16.50 8.69
N GLY A 180 6.35 16.64 9.04
CA GLY A 180 7.21 17.75 8.63
C GLY A 180 7.94 17.51 7.29
N PRO A 181 8.19 18.58 6.49
CA PRO A 181 8.86 18.46 5.20
C PRO A 181 10.37 18.24 5.34
N ASN A 182 10.92 17.29 4.58
CA ASN A 182 12.37 17.15 4.38
C ASN A 182 12.82 17.99 3.18
N ALA A 183 13.85 18.81 3.33
CA ALA A 183 14.48 19.48 2.20
C ALA A 183 15.96 19.07 2.11
N ALA A 184 16.40 18.60 0.95
CA ALA A 184 17.79 18.21 0.74
C ALA A 184 18.34 18.82 -0.56
N GLY A 185 19.63 19.19 -0.56
CA GLY A 185 20.32 19.90 -1.63
C GLY A 185 20.25 21.43 -1.56
N GLY A 186 19.95 22.02 -0.40
CA GLY A 186 19.50 23.42 -0.28
C GLY A 186 20.51 24.58 -0.26
N ASN A 187 21.41 24.84 -1.23
CA ASN A 187 21.90 26.23 -1.39
C ASN A 187 22.24 26.63 -2.83
N THR A 188 21.73 27.79 -3.23
CA THR A 188 21.97 28.53 -4.48
C THR A 188 23.21 29.41 -4.46
N THR A 189 24.13 29.30 -3.49
CA THR A 189 25.36 30.11 -3.53
C THR A 189 26.61 29.37 -3.02
N THR A 190 27.58 29.27 -3.94
CA THR A 190 29.03 29.04 -3.82
C THR A 190 29.57 27.63 -3.53
N GLY A 191 30.08 26.97 -4.58
CA GLY A 191 31.28 26.11 -4.45
C GLY A 191 31.15 24.60 -4.71
N GLY A 192 30.82 24.16 -5.93
CA GLY A 192 31.46 22.95 -6.51
C GLY A 192 30.66 21.64 -6.57
N ILE A 193 29.89 21.22 -5.56
CA ILE A 193 28.93 20.10 -5.65
C ILE A 193 27.69 20.43 -4.82
N THR A 194 26.61 20.85 -5.50
CA THR A 194 25.40 21.46 -4.91
C THR A 194 24.17 20.53 -4.92
N GLY A 195 24.37 19.21 -4.79
CA GLY A 195 23.27 18.23 -4.84
C GLY A 195 23.61 16.87 -4.24
N ILE A 196 22.67 15.92 -4.36
CA ILE A 196 22.86 14.52 -3.95
C ILE A 196 23.46 13.74 -5.11
N ASN A 197 24.64 13.16 -4.93
CA ASN A 197 25.39 12.43 -5.96
C ASN A 197 26.05 11.15 -5.38
N ASN A 198 25.34 10.46 -4.50
CA ASN A 198 25.73 9.16 -3.98
C ASN A 198 25.67 8.08 -5.08
N ILE A 199 26.48 7.03 -4.93
CA ILE A 199 26.37 5.81 -5.72
C ILE A 199 25.30 4.94 -5.05
N GLY A 200 24.12 4.91 -5.64
CA GLY A 200 22.94 4.20 -5.13
C GLY A 200 21.65 4.94 -5.45
N THR A 201 20.57 4.54 -4.78
CA THR A 201 19.24 5.13 -5.02
C THR A 201 18.97 6.32 -4.10
N ILE A 202 18.02 7.15 -4.49
CA ILE A 202 17.35 8.10 -3.59
C ILE A 202 15.88 7.68 -3.49
N THR A 203 15.39 7.47 -2.28
CA THR A 203 14.02 6.98 -2.03
C THR A 203 13.27 7.93 -1.10
N ASN A 204 12.06 8.33 -1.45
CA ASN A 204 11.11 8.95 -0.53
C ASN A 204 10.09 7.89 -0.06
N SER A 205 10.06 7.57 1.23
CA SER A 205 9.29 6.43 1.78
C SER A 205 8.48 6.75 3.04
N GLY A 206 8.37 8.02 3.43
CA GLY A 206 7.72 8.38 4.69
C GLY A 206 6.20 8.15 4.72
N SER A 207 5.63 7.88 5.88
CA SER A 207 4.18 7.68 6.05
C SER A 207 3.40 8.96 6.35
N GLY A 208 4.08 10.07 6.65
CA GLY A 208 3.42 11.34 6.92
C GLY A 208 3.15 12.18 5.66
N VAL A 209 2.60 13.38 5.87
CA VAL A 209 2.17 14.31 4.79
C VAL A 209 3.27 15.30 4.36
N GLY A 210 4.48 15.15 4.89
CA GLY A 210 5.62 16.00 4.55
C GLY A 210 6.01 15.92 3.07
N ILE A 211 6.85 16.85 2.63
CA ILE A 211 7.42 16.87 1.28
C ILE A 211 8.91 16.58 1.39
N THR A 212 9.46 15.71 0.54
CA THR A 212 10.90 15.60 0.27
C THR A 212 11.24 16.48 -0.92
N SER A 213 12.01 17.55 -0.72
CA SER A 213 12.36 18.51 -1.78
C SER A 213 13.85 18.44 -2.12
N LEU A 214 14.17 18.02 -3.35
CA LEU A 214 15.53 17.92 -3.88
C LEU A 214 15.83 19.08 -4.83
N LEU A 215 16.99 19.73 -4.67
CA LEU A 215 17.40 20.82 -5.58
C LEU A 215 18.24 20.33 -6.76
N ALA A 216 19.04 19.28 -6.60
CA ALA A 216 19.80 18.68 -7.69
C ALA A 216 20.14 17.23 -7.36
N VAL A 217 20.09 16.38 -8.38
CA VAL A 217 20.48 14.97 -8.30
C VAL A 217 21.58 14.73 -9.32
N GLY A 218 22.71 14.19 -8.89
CA GLY A 218 23.90 13.97 -9.71
C GLY A 218 23.88 12.67 -10.49
N SER A 219 24.87 12.51 -11.38
CA SER A 219 24.96 11.40 -12.34
C SER A 219 25.29 10.03 -11.74
N ASN A 220 25.83 9.98 -10.52
CA ASN A 220 26.17 8.73 -9.84
C ASN A 220 24.94 8.03 -9.24
N VAL A 221 23.83 8.75 -9.07
CA VAL A 221 22.59 8.21 -8.55
C VAL A 221 22.02 7.23 -9.56
N THR A 222 21.72 6.01 -9.12
CA THR A 222 21.23 4.95 -10.00
C THR A 222 19.75 5.10 -10.25
N ASP A 223 18.94 5.40 -9.23
CA ASP A 223 17.50 5.58 -9.39
C ASP A 223 16.95 6.61 -8.40
N VAL A 224 15.87 7.29 -8.80
CA VAL A 224 15.10 8.18 -7.93
C VAL A 224 13.70 7.60 -7.76
N ILE A 225 13.32 7.30 -6.52
CA ILE A 225 12.17 6.48 -6.18
C ILE A 225 11.20 7.27 -5.28
N GLN A 226 9.99 7.46 -5.77
CA GLN A 226 8.85 7.88 -4.97
C GLN A 226 8.08 6.62 -4.52
N ASN A 227 8.22 6.27 -3.24
CA ASN A 227 7.60 5.06 -2.66
C ASN A 227 6.46 5.38 -1.68
N SER A 228 6.45 6.58 -1.11
CA SER A 228 5.38 6.99 -0.20
C SER A 228 4.05 7.24 -0.93
N ALA A 229 2.94 6.85 -0.30
CA ALA A 229 1.60 7.20 -0.72
C ALA A 229 1.15 8.60 -0.25
N THR A 230 1.77 9.12 0.81
CA THR A 230 1.29 10.28 1.58
C THR A 230 2.25 11.46 1.53
N SER A 231 3.57 11.21 1.45
CA SER A 231 4.59 12.25 1.30
C SER A 231 4.98 12.42 -0.16
N ALA A 232 5.14 13.67 -0.60
CA ALA A 232 5.47 13.96 -2.00
C ALA A 232 6.98 14.18 -2.20
N LEU A 233 7.53 13.78 -3.34
CA LEU A 233 8.91 14.05 -3.75
C LEU A 233 8.95 15.15 -4.81
N TYR A 234 9.62 16.25 -4.54
CA TYR A 234 9.77 17.38 -5.45
C TYR A 234 11.20 17.45 -5.98
N LEU A 235 11.34 17.50 -7.30
CA LEU A 235 12.61 17.79 -7.99
C LEU A 235 12.55 19.22 -8.50
N ASN A 236 13.40 20.09 -7.94
CA ASN A 236 13.30 21.54 -8.14
C ASN A 236 14.39 22.12 -9.07
N GLY A 237 15.49 21.42 -9.28
CA GLY A 237 16.55 21.81 -10.21
C GLY A 237 16.98 20.66 -11.10
N ILE A 238 18.15 20.79 -11.73
CA ILE A 238 18.63 19.87 -12.76
C ILE A 238 18.95 18.50 -12.13
N ASN A 239 18.44 17.44 -12.75
CA ASN A 239 18.69 16.07 -12.32
C ASN A 239 19.46 15.33 -13.42
N ALA A 240 20.74 15.07 -13.15
CA ALA A 240 21.73 14.52 -14.06
C ALA A 240 21.87 12.98 -13.99
N TYR A 241 21.03 12.30 -13.21
CA TYR A 241 21.03 10.83 -13.16
C TYR A 241 20.48 10.23 -14.46
N THR A 242 20.89 9.00 -14.75
CA THR A 242 20.53 8.32 -16.00
C THR A 242 19.77 7.01 -15.82
N GLY A 243 19.76 6.43 -14.61
CA GLY A 243 18.86 5.32 -14.32
C GLY A 243 17.45 5.81 -13.98
N SER A 244 16.62 4.97 -13.36
CA SER A 244 15.17 5.11 -13.47
C SER A 244 14.59 6.16 -12.53
N THR A 245 13.61 6.91 -13.02
CA THR A 245 12.62 7.60 -12.19
C THR A 245 11.47 6.64 -11.90
N ILE A 246 11.31 6.21 -10.65
CA ILE A 246 10.31 5.21 -10.26
C ILE A 246 9.26 5.86 -9.37
N ILE A 247 7.97 5.69 -9.70
CA ILE A 247 6.84 6.14 -8.89
C ILE A 247 5.98 4.92 -8.55
N ASN A 248 6.13 4.42 -7.32
CA ASN A 248 5.32 3.31 -6.83
C ASN A 248 3.98 3.79 -6.26
N SER A 249 3.95 4.99 -5.65
CA SER A 249 2.75 5.59 -5.07
C SER A 249 2.89 7.11 -4.89
N GLY A 250 1.88 7.78 -4.38
CA GLY A 250 1.93 9.21 -4.02
C GLY A 250 2.26 10.12 -5.20
N GLN A 251 3.03 11.18 -4.97
CA GLN A 251 3.33 12.19 -5.97
C GLN A 251 4.83 12.43 -6.13
N LEU A 252 5.30 12.42 -7.37
CA LEU A 252 6.56 13.04 -7.79
C LEU A 252 6.26 14.30 -8.59
N ARG A 253 6.87 15.42 -8.23
CA ARG A 253 6.65 16.73 -8.86
C ARG A 253 7.94 17.27 -9.47
N LEU A 254 7.89 17.66 -10.74
CA LEU A 254 8.96 18.41 -11.40
C LEU A 254 8.58 19.89 -11.38
N ASN A 255 9.33 20.72 -10.65
CA ASN A 255 9.04 22.17 -10.56
C ASN A 255 9.84 22.97 -11.59
N GLY A 256 9.74 24.30 -11.57
CA GLY A 256 10.31 25.25 -12.55
C GLY A 256 11.58 24.82 -13.29
N ALA A 257 12.62 24.37 -12.59
CA ALA A 257 13.90 23.90 -13.16
C ALA A 257 14.16 22.38 -13.01
N GLY A 258 13.15 21.60 -12.59
CA GLY A 258 13.18 20.18 -12.24
C GLY A 258 13.36 19.20 -13.41
N SER A 259 14.20 19.52 -14.41
CA SER A 259 14.41 18.65 -15.57
C SER A 259 15.17 17.37 -15.20
N ILE A 260 14.70 16.23 -15.71
CA ILE A 260 15.38 14.94 -15.66
C ILE A 260 16.01 14.66 -17.02
N LEU A 261 17.20 14.05 -17.06
CA LEU A 261 17.85 13.69 -18.32
C LEU A 261 16.99 12.76 -19.18
N SER A 262 17.02 12.99 -20.49
CA SER A 262 16.27 12.22 -21.47
C SER A 262 16.68 10.75 -21.59
N SER A 263 17.85 10.37 -21.07
CA SER A 263 18.28 8.98 -20.97
C SER A 263 17.62 8.21 -19.82
N SER A 264 17.00 8.91 -18.86
CA SER A 264 16.31 8.31 -17.71
C SER A 264 15.04 7.59 -18.16
N PRO A 265 14.86 6.30 -17.84
CA PRO A 265 13.57 5.63 -17.92
C PRO A 265 12.59 6.18 -16.87
N LEU A 266 11.29 6.15 -17.19
CA LEU A 266 10.21 6.36 -16.24
C LEU A 266 9.52 5.02 -15.94
N VAL A 267 9.30 4.71 -14.66
CA VAL A 267 8.57 3.52 -14.21
C VAL A 267 7.41 3.97 -13.34
N LEU A 268 6.20 3.59 -13.74
CA LEU A 268 4.95 3.95 -13.10
C LEU A 268 4.30 2.70 -12.50
N GLY A 269 4.47 2.48 -11.20
CA GLY A 269 3.81 1.42 -10.41
C GLY A 269 2.54 1.87 -9.69
N GLY A 270 2.29 3.18 -9.67
CA GLY A 270 1.13 3.82 -9.06
C GLY A 270 1.36 5.33 -9.00
N GLY A 271 0.51 6.07 -8.29
CA GLY A 271 0.75 7.48 -7.97
C GLY A 271 0.70 8.44 -9.16
N THR A 272 1.34 9.61 -9.01
CA THR A 272 1.24 10.74 -9.95
C THR A 272 2.61 11.33 -10.26
N LEU A 273 2.95 11.44 -11.54
CA LEU A 273 3.97 12.37 -12.04
C LEU A 273 3.31 13.71 -12.35
N ASN A 274 3.79 14.78 -11.74
CA ASN A 274 3.29 16.13 -11.98
C ASN A 274 4.38 17.04 -12.53
N SER A 275 4.31 17.37 -13.82
CA SER A 275 5.23 18.31 -14.46
C SER A 275 4.71 19.73 -14.38
N LEU A 276 5.31 20.53 -13.51
CA LEU A 276 5.09 21.96 -13.26
C LEU A 276 6.37 22.77 -13.56
N GLN A 277 7.09 22.36 -14.61
CA GLN A 277 8.27 23.06 -15.09
C GLN A 277 7.91 24.45 -15.66
N THR A 278 8.92 25.29 -15.85
CA THR A 278 8.78 26.61 -16.46
C THR A 278 8.08 26.51 -17.82
N ALA A 279 7.15 27.42 -18.11
CA ALA A 279 6.38 27.42 -19.36
C ALA A 279 7.29 27.32 -20.60
N GLY A 280 6.96 26.40 -21.51
CA GLY A 280 7.73 26.10 -22.73
C GLY A 280 8.78 25.00 -22.54
N SER A 281 8.87 24.40 -21.36
CA SER A 281 9.82 23.30 -21.09
C SER A 281 9.38 22.00 -21.74
N THR A 282 10.36 21.16 -22.11
CA THR A 282 10.14 19.76 -22.50
C THR A 282 10.84 18.85 -21.50
N GLN A 283 10.06 18.02 -20.80
CA GLN A 283 10.58 16.85 -20.10
C GLN A 283 10.52 15.66 -21.05
N ALA A 284 11.65 15.01 -21.33
CA ALA A 284 11.69 13.78 -22.11
C ALA A 284 12.20 12.62 -21.25
N PHE A 285 11.65 11.43 -21.45
CA PHE A 285 12.12 10.17 -20.87
C PHE A 285 12.55 9.22 -21.98
N ALA A 286 13.50 8.34 -21.70
CA ALA A 286 13.98 7.36 -22.69
C ALA A 286 12.89 6.35 -23.04
N SER A 287 12.14 5.91 -22.02
CA SER A 287 11.01 5.00 -22.13
C SER A 287 10.11 5.16 -20.91
N THR A 288 8.89 4.64 -20.99
CA THR A 288 7.97 4.54 -19.85
C THR A 288 7.51 3.10 -19.69
N THR A 289 7.67 2.55 -18.50
CA THR A 289 7.05 1.28 -18.10
C THR A 289 5.85 1.56 -17.21
N VAL A 290 4.66 1.14 -17.64
CA VAL A 290 3.43 1.18 -16.85
C VAL A 290 3.25 -0.18 -16.20
N ASN A 291 3.66 -0.28 -14.94
CA ASN A 291 3.45 -1.44 -14.11
C ASN A 291 2.00 -1.51 -13.61
N ARG A 292 1.66 -2.62 -12.97
CA ARG A 292 0.32 -2.87 -12.41
C ARG A 292 -0.05 -1.80 -11.40
N GLY A 293 -1.25 -1.23 -11.52
CA GLY A 293 -1.70 -0.13 -10.67
C GLY A 293 -2.36 0.98 -11.48
N PHE A 294 -2.77 2.05 -10.79
CA PHE A 294 -3.31 3.25 -11.43
C PHE A 294 -2.33 4.41 -11.26
N SER A 295 -1.74 4.85 -12.37
CA SER A 295 -0.81 5.96 -12.43
C SER A 295 -1.40 7.15 -13.15
N THR A 296 -0.98 8.35 -12.79
CA THR A 296 -1.38 9.59 -13.43
C THR A 296 -0.16 10.37 -13.89
N VAL A 297 -0.24 10.98 -15.08
CA VAL A 297 0.72 11.99 -15.54
C VAL A 297 -0.05 13.28 -15.75
N THR A 298 0.40 14.35 -15.10
CA THR A 298 -0.13 15.70 -15.26
C THR A 298 0.92 16.65 -15.83
N ASN A 299 0.47 17.55 -16.70
CA ASN A 299 1.29 18.59 -17.28
C ASN A 299 0.62 19.96 -17.03
N GLY A 300 1.24 20.74 -16.16
CA GLY A 300 0.60 21.84 -15.42
C GLY A 300 0.64 23.21 -16.08
N THR A 301 1.32 23.40 -17.22
CA THR A 301 1.27 24.66 -17.97
C THR A 301 1.03 24.43 -19.47
N ALA A 302 0.38 25.39 -20.13
CA ALA A 302 -0.18 25.20 -21.47
C ALA A 302 0.83 24.92 -22.58
N THR A 303 2.07 25.35 -22.38
CA THR A 303 3.13 25.28 -23.40
C THR A 303 4.17 24.20 -23.11
N ASN A 304 4.06 23.50 -21.99
CA ASN A 304 5.00 22.43 -21.64
C ASN A 304 4.72 21.16 -22.43
N THR A 305 5.76 20.36 -22.65
CA THR A 305 5.67 19.01 -23.23
C THR A 305 6.23 17.96 -22.27
N VAL A 306 5.50 16.86 -22.08
CA VAL A 306 6.03 15.65 -21.43
C VAL A 306 6.11 14.54 -22.48
N ALA A 307 7.32 14.14 -22.87
CA ALA A 307 7.59 13.06 -23.80
C ALA A 307 7.91 11.77 -23.03
N LEU A 308 7.00 10.80 -23.10
CA LEU A 308 7.08 9.55 -22.33
C LEU A 308 8.01 8.49 -22.96
N GLY A 309 8.61 8.77 -24.12
CA GLY A 309 9.36 7.77 -24.88
C GLY A 309 8.48 6.60 -25.34
N ALA A 310 9.08 5.43 -25.55
CA ALA A 310 8.34 4.20 -25.85
C ALA A 310 7.62 3.68 -24.59
N ILE A 311 6.33 3.35 -24.71
CA ILE A 311 5.52 2.85 -23.59
C ILE A 311 5.47 1.31 -23.63
N THR A 312 5.87 0.69 -22.53
CA THR A 312 5.67 -0.74 -22.25
C THR A 312 4.66 -0.88 -21.12
N ARG A 313 3.71 -1.81 -21.26
CA ARG A 313 2.63 -2.01 -20.31
C ARG A 313 2.69 -3.42 -19.72
N SER A 314 2.57 -3.52 -18.40
CA SER A 314 2.22 -4.78 -17.73
C SER A 314 0.69 -4.93 -17.66
N THR A 315 0.16 -6.15 -17.81
CA THR A 315 -1.25 -6.48 -17.55
C THR A 315 -1.67 -5.97 -16.17
N GLY A 316 -2.72 -5.17 -16.07
CA GLY A 316 -3.12 -4.50 -14.83
C GLY A 316 -2.62 -3.07 -14.66
N GLY A 317 -1.73 -2.58 -15.52
CA GLY A 317 -1.36 -1.17 -15.51
C GLY A 317 -2.51 -0.30 -15.99
N LEU A 318 -2.64 0.92 -15.48
CA LEU A 318 -3.59 1.92 -15.95
C LEU A 318 -2.88 3.27 -15.89
N LEU A 319 -3.01 4.07 -16.94
CA LEU A 319 -2.37 5.38 -17.03
C LEU A 319 -3.41 6.44 -17.37
N ASN A 320 -3.60 7.41 -16.48
CA ASN A 320 -4.40 8.58 -16.77
C ASN A 320 -3.52 9.77 -17.13
N ILE A 321 -3.76 10.34 -18.31
CA ILE A 321 -3.18 11.61 -18.73
C ILE A 321 -4.20 12.71 -18.45
N SER A 322 -4.24 13.17 -17.20
CA SER A 322 -5.09 14.31 -16.82
C SER A 322 -4.34 15.60 -17.12
N SER A 323 -4.46 16.09 -18.36
CA SER A 323 -3.97 17.42 -18.74
C SER A 323 -4.64 18.50 -17.90
N LEU A 324 -3.84 19.45 -17.41
CA LEU A 324 -4.33 20.73 -16.91
C LEU A 324 -4.30 21.80 -18.01
N THR A 325 -3.31 21.79 -18.92
CA THR A 325 -3.26 22.68 -20.09
C THR A 325 -2.22 22.29 -21.17
N GLY A 326 -1.18 21.49 -20.89
CA GLY A 326 -0.04 21.21 -21.80
C GLY A 326 -0.12 19.92 -22.65
N THR A 327 0.94 19.63 -23.41
CA THR A 327 1.01 18.48 -24.35
C THR A 327 1.72 17.27 -23.73
N THR A 328 1.23 16.06 -23.99
CA THR A 328 1.94 14.81 -23.67
C THR A 328 2.17 14.04 -24.96
N THR A 329 3.37 13.51 -25.18
CA THR A 329 3.75 12.78 -26.41
C THR A 329 4.33 11.41 -26.08
N THR A 330 4.38 10.53 -27.07
CA THR A 330 5.01 9.21 -26.97
C THR A 330 5.78 8.88 -28.24
N ALA A 331 6.89 8.15 -28.10
CA ALA A 331 7.72 7.72 -29.22
C ALA A 331 7.22 6.42 -29.86
N ASN A 332 6.50 5.56 -29.12
CA ASN A 332 5.89 4.30 -29.59
C ASN A 332 4.89 3.78 -28.53
N THR A 333 3.77 3.21 -28.96
CA THR A 333 2.84 2.45 -28.11
C THR A 333 2.81 1.01 -28.59
N THR A 334 3.37 0.09 -27.81
CA THR A 334 3.73 -1.27 -28.26
C THR A 334 2.59 -2.29 -28.37
N ASP A 335 1.32 -1.87 -28.52
CA ASP A 335 0.25 -2.83 -28.83
C ASP A 335 0.07 -3.03 -30.35
N SER A 336 -0.15 -4.27 -30.78
CA SER A 336 -0.36 -4.65 -32.18
C SER A 336 -1.65 -4.10 -32.80
N SER A 337 -2.43 -3.30 -32.06
CA SER A 337 -3.66 -2.65 -32.50
C SER A 337 -3.54 -1.14 -32.74
N GLY A 338 -2.41 -0.51 -32.37
CA GLY A 338 -2.13 0.91 -32.61
C GLY A 338 -3.08 1.89 -31.91
N ILE A 339 -3.88 1.46 -30.93
CA ILE A 339 -4.88 2.30 -30.25
C ILE A 339 -4.95 1.89 -28.77
N LEU A 340 -4.57 2.83 -27.89
CA LEU A 340 -4.32 2.69 -26.44
C LEU A 340 -5.52 2.30 -25.53
N GLY A 341 -6.61 1.77 -26.11
CA GLY A 341 -7.72 1.13 -25.40
C GLY A 341 -8.27 1.87 -24.17
N THR A 342 -8.94 1.15 -23.28
CA THR A 342 -9.44 1.68 -22.00
C THR A 342 -8.32 1.98 -21.00
N TRP A 343 -7.10 1.52 -21.25
CA TRP A 343 -6.06 1.49 -20.25
C TRP A 343 -5.17 2.75 -20.19
N ILE A 344 -5.12 3.53 -21.27
CA ILE A 344 -4.73 4.95 -21.18
C ILE A 344 -5.98 5.82 -21.34
N THR A 345 -6.21 6.67 -20.35
CA THR A 345 -7.30 7.64 -20.38
C THR A 345 -6.79 9.06 -20.46
N THR A 346 -7.65 9.96 -20.94
CA THR A 346 -7.42 11.42 -20.93
C THR A 346 -8.61 12.13 -20.30
N GLY A 347 -8.34 13.30 -19.69
CA GLY A 347 -9.37 14.14 -19.06
C GLY A 347 -9.65 13.82 -17.59
N THR A 348 -10.57 14.58 -17.00
CA THR A 348 -11.06 14.42 -15.63
C THR A 348 -12.58 14.52 -15.61
N GLY A 349 -13.21 14.08 -14.52
CA GLY A 349 -14.66 14.25 -14.37
C GLY A 349 -15.43 13.50 -15.46
N THR A 350 -16.50 14.10 -15.96
CA THR A 350 -17.40 13.56 -17.00
C THR A 350 -16.78 13.56 -18.41
N SER A 351 -15.52 13.99 -18.55
CA SER A 351 -14.79 14.07 -19.82
C SER A 351 -13.75 12.96 -20.00
N LEU A 352 -13.81 11.89 -19.20
CA LEU A 352 -12.89 10.77 -19.33
C LEU A 352 -13.07 10.09 -20.68
N ARG A 353 -12.00 10.07 -21.47
CA ARG A 353 -11.96 9.52 -22.83
C ARG A 353 -10.81 8.52 -22.90
N TYR A 354 -10.93 7.52 -23.77
CA TYR A 354 -9.75 6.73 -24.13
C TYR A 354 -8.76 7.61 -24.90
N ALA A 355 -7.48 7.28 -24.79
CA ALA A 355 -6.41 7.97 -25.49
C ALA A 355 -6.09 7.31 -26.85
N SER A 356 -5.51 8.08 -27.75
CA SER A 356 -4.83 7.58 -28.95
C SER A 356 -3.45 8.25 -29.06
N GLY A 357 -2.46 7.53 -29.59
CA GLY A 357 -1.12 8.04 -29.80
C GLY A 357 -0.39 7.17 -30.81
N GLY A 358 0.22 7.77 -31.83
CA GLY A 358 1.06 7.10 -32.81
C GLY A 358 2.55 7.33 -32.55
N ASN A 359 3.40 6.63 -33.29
CA ASN A 359 4.86 6.70 -33.21
C ASN A 359 5.35 8.17 -33.40
N GLY A 360 5.82 8.82 -32.32
CA GLY A 360 6.31 10.19 -32.32
C GLY A 360 5.25 11.29 -32.18
N GLY A 361 3.98 10.94 -31.88
CA GLY A 361 2.84 11.86 -31.88
C GLY A 361 2.35 12.32 -30.50
N VAL A 362 1.43 13.29 -30.52
CA VAL A 362 0.69 13.77 -29.33
C VAL A 362 -0.31 12.71 -28.88
N ILE A 363 -0.29 12.37 -27.59
CA ILE A 363 -1.34 11.58 -26.95
C ILE A 363 -2.60 12.45 -26.89
N THR A 364 -3.59 12.11 -27.69
CA THR A 364 -4.80 12.90 -27.87
C THR A 364 -6.01 12.17 -27.33
N ALA A 365 -6.90 12.92 -26.69
CA ALA A 365 -8.22 12.45 -26.31
C ALA A 365 -9.05 12.14 -27.55
N HIS A 366 -9.61 10.94 -27.67
CA HIS A 366 -10.52 10.68 -28.78
C HIS A 366 -11.91 11.27 -28.46
N ILE A 367 -12.32 12.27 -29.25
CA ILE A 367 -13.58 13.01 -29.03
C ILE A 367 -14.75 12.42 -29.84
N SER A 368 -14.47 11.71 -30.93
CA SER A 368 -15.45 11.11 -31.84
C SER A 368 -15.19 9.63 -32.02
N THR A 369 -15.82 8.78 -31.23
CA THR A 369 -16.02 7.37 -31.57
C THR A 369 -16.82 7.22 -32.86
N VAL A 370 -16.78 6.02 -33.45
CA VAL A 370 -17.92 5.57 -34.26
C VAL A 370 -19.10 5.49 -33.29
N ALA A 371 -20.02 6.44 -33.39
CA ALA A 371 -21.27 6.38 -32.64
C ALA A 371 -21.98 5.10 -33.08
N ALA A 372 -22.08 4.13 -32.18
CA ALA A 372 -22.93 2.97 -32.40
C ALA A 372 -24.36 3.47 -32.24
N ALA A 373 -24.99 3.87 -33.36
CA ALA A 373 -26.40 4.21 -33.37
C ALA A 373 -27.21 2.99 -32.89
N ASN A 374 -26.73 1.79 -33.22
CA ASN A 374 -27.13 0.52 -32.64
C ASN A 374 -25.92 -0.31 -32.25
N LEU A 375 -26.04 -1.18 -31.24
CA LEU A 375 -24.94 -2.06 -30.84
C LEU A 375 -24.48 -3.03 -31.94
N SER A 376 -25.34 -3.35 -32.90
CA SER A 376 -24.98 -4.14 -34.09
C SER A 376 -23.86 -3.52 -34.93
N ASP A 377 -23.58 -2.23 -34.75
CA ASP A 377 -22.52 -1.52 -35.47
C ASP A 377 -21.12 -1.84 -34.91
N VAL A 378 -21.06 -2.46 -33.73
CA VAL A 378 -19.83 -2.89 -33.03
C VAL A 378 -19.32 -4.19 -33.65
N THR A 379 -18.48 -4.07 -34.68
CA THR A 379 -18.10 -5.20 -35.57
C THR A 379 -16.59 -5.41 -35.73
N SER A 380 -15.76 -4.51 -35.22
CA SER A 380 -14.30 -4.55 -35.37
C SER A 380 -13.56 -4.69 -34.04
N ALA A 381 -12.73 -5.73 -33.92
CA ALA A 381 -11.89 -6.01 -32.75
C ALA A 381 -10.81 -4.96 -32.47
N THR A 382 -10.54 -4.06 -33.42
CA THR A 382 -9.54 -2.99 -33.30
C THR A 382 -10.17 -1.62 -33.12
N THR A 383 -11.50 -1.49 -33.30
CA THR A 383 -12.19 -0.20 -33.23
C THR A 383 -12.79 0.04 -31.84
N ASN A 384 -12.70 1.29 -31.36
CA ASN A 384 -13.37 1.75 -30.15
C ASN A 384 -14.74 2.37 -30.51
N TYR A 385 -15.79 1.95 -29.82
CA TYR A 385 -17.17 2.39 -30.05
C TYR A 385 -17.71 3.09 -28.82
N SER A 386 -18.70 3.97 -29.02
CA SER A 386 -19.52 4.45 -27.90
C SER A 386 -21.00 4.41 -28.19
N PHE A 387 -21.78 4.39 -27.11
CA PHE A 387 -23.23 4.51 -27.10
C PHE A 387 -23.68 5.41 -25.93
N ALA A 388 -24.88 5.99 -26.03
CA ALA A 388 -25.34 7.03 -25.11
C ALA A 388 -26.73 6.76 -24.50
N ALA A 389 -27.42 5.70 -24.90
CA ALA A 389 -28.77 5.37 -24.47
C ALA A 389 -28.94 3.87 -24.24
N ASN A 390 -30.11 3.47 -23.74
CA ASN A 390 -30.47 2.05 -23.65
C ASN A 390 -30.33 1.38 -25.02
N ALA A 391 -29.76 0.18 -25.04
CA ALA A 391 -29.54 -0.55 -26.27
C ALA A 391 -29.80 -2.05 -26.07
N THR A 392 -30.51 -2.64 -27.03
CA THR A 392 -30.74 -4.08 -27.10
C THR A 392 -29.92 -4.66 -28.24
N GLN A 393 -29.17 -5.71 -27.95
CA GLN A 393 -28.33 -6.38 -28.92
C GLN A 393 -29.17 -7.32 -29.79
N THR A 394 -28.99 -7.23 -31.12
CA THR A 394 -29.73 -8.03 -32.11
C THR A 394 -28.83 -9.08 -32.80
N GLY A 395 -27.56 -9.15 -32.42
CA GLY A 395 -26.56 -10.05 -32.98
C GLY A 395 -25.26 -10.02 -32.17
N ASN A 396 -24.33 -10.92 -32.47
CA ASN A 396 -23.02 -10.91 -31.81
C ASN A 396 -22.26 -9.63 -32.15
N ILE A 397 -21.53 -9.07 -31.18
CA ILE A 397 -20.71 -7.87 -31.38
C ILE A 397 -19.25 -8.12 -31.06
N THR A 398 -18.36 -7.37 -31.72
CA THR A 398 -16.92 -7.40 -31.48
C THR A 398 -16.36 -5.98 -31.54
N GLY A 399 -15.68 -5.57 -30.47
CA GLY A 399 -15.08 -4.24 -30.34
C GLY A 399 -13.71 -4.34 -29.68
N ASN A 400 -12.85 -3.35 -29.88
CA ASN A 400 -11.69 -3.20 -28.99
C ASN A 400 -12.17 -2.68 -27.63
N THR A 401 -12.74 -1.48 -27.62
CA THR A 401 -13.35 -0.84 -26.46
C THR A 401 -14.81 -0.50 -26.75
N LEU A 402 -15.68 -0.72 -25.78
CA LEU A 402 -17.02 -0.16 -25.76
C LEU A 402 -17.15 0.86 -24.63
N GLN A 403 -17.50 2.11 -24.96
CA GLN A 403 -17.64 3.20 -24.01
C GLN A 403 -19.10 3.67 -23.89
N TYR A 404 -19.63 3.72 -22.67
CA TYR A 404 -20.88 4.42 -22.41
C TYR A 404 -20.63 5.91 -22.15
N ILE A 405 -21.29 6.81 -22.88
CA ILE A 405 -21.12 8.27 -22.79
C ILE A 405 -22.41 9.03 -22.42
N GLY A 406 -23.49 8.34 -22.11
CA GLY A 406 -24.80 8.96 -21.88
C GLY A 406 -24.92 9.70 -20.55
N SER A 407 -25.83 10.68 -20.52
CA SER A 407 -26.12 11.50 -19.34
C SER A 407 -27.06 10.82 -18.32
N ALA A 408 -27.91 9.90 -18.77
CA ALA A 408 -28.84 9.13 -17.94
C ALA A 408 -28.26 7.78 -17.50
N ALA A 409 -28.99 7.01 -16.71
CA ALA A 409 -28.65 5.60 -16.52
C ALA A 409 -29.00 4.82 -17.80
N ALA A 410 -28.15 3.87 -18.20
CA ALA A 410 -28.38 3.07 -19.40
C ALA A 410 -28.31 1.56 -19.11
N ALA A 411 -29.16 0.82 -19.82
CA ALA A 411 -29.15 -0.63 -19.88
C ALA A 411 -28.67 -1.10 -21.26
N TRP A 412 -27.66 -1.97 -21.27
CA TRP A 412 -27.26 -2.75 -22.44
C TRP A 412 -27.74 -4.19 -22.24
N ASN A 413 -28.76 -4.60 -23.00
CA ASN A 413 -29.25 -5.98 -22.97
C ASN A 413 -28.58 -6.80 -24.08
N THR A 414 -27.78 -7.79 -23.71
CA THR A 414 -27.08 -8.69 -24.65
C THR A 414 -27.99 -9.75 -25.26
N GLY A 415 -29.19 -9.96 -24.69
CA GLY A 415 -30.00 -11.13 -24.99
C GLY A 415 -29.17 -12.40 -24.79
N ASN A 416 -29.17 -13.29 -25.79
CA ASN A 416 -28.32 -14.48 -25.83
C ASN A 416 -27.09 -14.29 -26.73
N PHE A 417 -26.83 -13.07 -27.21
CA PHE A 417 -25.76 -12.79 -28.17
C PHE A 417 -24.41 -12.57 -27.49
N GLY A 418 -23.35 -13.05 -28.13
CA GLY A 418 -21.99 -12.92 -27.65
C GLY A 418 -21.45 -11.49 -27.80
N VAL A 419 -20.51 -11.17 -26.93
CA VAL A 419 -19.81 -9.89 -26.87
C VAL A 419 -18.32 -10.19 -26.82
N THR A 420 -17.52 -9.65 -27.72
CA THR A 420 -16.04 -9.77 -27.64
C THR A 420 -15.41 -8.40 -27.47
N LEU A 421 -14.72 -8.15 -26.35
CA LEU A 421 -14.14 -6.85 -26.00
C LEU A 421 -12.79 -6.99 -25.30
N ASN A 422 -11.85 -6.08 -25.57
CA ASN A 422 -10.64 -5.87 -24.74
C ASN A 422 -10.88 -4.81 -23.65
N GLY A 423 -11.89 -3.95 -23.82
CA GLY A 423 -12.18 -2.87 -22.88
C GLY A 423 -13.65 -2.52 -22.77
N LEU A 424 -14.08 -2.20 -21.55
CA LEU A 424 -15.40 -1.65 -21.25
C LEU A 424 -15.21 -0.39 -20.40
N MET A 425 -15.80 0.72 -20.81
CA MET A 425 -15.67 1.98 -20.09
C MET A 425 -17.02 2.58 -19.80
N ASN A 426 -17.19 3.09 -18.59
CA ASN A 426 -18.27 4.00 -18.27
C ASN A 426 -17.74 5.44 -18.17
N GLY A 427 -17.94 6.24 -19.23
CA GLY A 427 -17.51 7.64 -19.34
C GLY A 427 -18.62 8.70 -19.27
N GLY A 428 -19.90 8.32 -19.27
CA GLY A 428 -21.05 9.24 -19.14
C GLY A 428 -21.25 9.90 -17.77
N ASN A 429 -22.51 10.15 -17.36
CA ASN A 429 -22.83 10.77 -16.05
C ASN A 429 -23.56 9.86 -15.05
N ASN A 430 -24.03 8.66 -15.43
CA ASN A 430 -24.77 7.75 -14.53
C ASN A 430 -24.37 6.26 -14.64
N SER A 431 -25.02 5.35 -13.94
CA SER A 431 -24.68 3.93 -13.94
C SER A 431 -24.90 3.25 -15.31
N LEU A 432 -24.04 2.29 -15.63
CA LEU A 432 -24.20 1.39 -16.77
C LEU A 432 -24.55 -0.01 -16.27
N THR A 433 -25.66 -0.58 -16.75
CA THR A 433 -26.06 -1.94 -16.41
C THR A 433 -26.11 -2.81 -17.66
N GLN A 434 -25.37 -3.91 -17.67
CA GLN A 434 -25.49 -4.96 -18.67
C GLN A 434 -26.42 -6.06 -18.15
N THR A 435 -27.40 -6.45 -18.98
CA THR A 435 -28.37 -7.52 -18.72
C THR A 435 -28.38 -8.54 -19.87
N GLY A 436 -28.99 -9.70 -19.65
CA GLY A 436 -29.00 -10.80 -20.62
C GLY A 436 -28.10 -11.95 -20.19
N THR A 437 -28.04 -13.00 -21.02
CA THR A 437 -27.33 -14.26 -20.75
C THR A 437 -26.15 -14.51 -21.70
N GLY A 438 -26.04 -13.72 -22.77
CA GLY A 438 -24.93 -13.81 -23.73
C GLY A 438 -23.57 -13.58 -23.08
N ILE A 439 -22.55 -14.33 -23.49
CA ILE A 439 -21.22 -14.31 -22.84
C ILE A 439 -20.40 -13.09 -23.27
N ILE A 440 -19.71 -12.47 -22.32
CA ILE A 440 -18.65 -11.48 -22.58
C ILE A 440 -17.32 -12.23 -22.70
N THR A 441 -16.82 -12.39 -23.92
CA THR A 441 -15.53 -13.00 -24.24
C THR A 441 -14.44 -11.94 -24.20
N ILE A 442 -13.37 -12.19 -23.46
CA ILE A 442 -12.21 -11.30 -23.38
C ILE A 442 -11.47 -11.34 -24.71
N GLY A 443 -11.26 -10.20 -25.36
CA GLY A 443 -10.66 -10.10 -26.70
C GLY A 443 -9.21 -10.58 -26.79
N SER A 444 -8.60 -10.44 -27.96
CA SER A 444 -7.26 -11.00 -28.29
C SER A 444 -6.13 -10.48 -27.41
N ASN A 445 -6.31 -9.36 -26.70
CA ASN A 445 -5.29 -8.81 -25.79
C ASN A 445 -5.16 -9.63 -24.50
N LYS A 446 -6.03 -10.63 -24.27
CA LYS A 446 -6.05 -11.48 -23.07
C LYS A 446 -6.21 -10.68 -21.77
N GLU A 447 -6.80 -9.49 -21.87
CA GLU A 447 -7.13 -8.65 -20.74
C GLU A 447 -8.43 -7.90 -21.08
N LEU A 448 -9.43 -8.00 -20.21
CA LEU A 448 -10.60 -7.12 -20.24
C LEU A 448 -10.38 -6.01 -19.22
N VAL A 449 -10.13 -4.81 -19.72
CA VAL A 449 -9.88 -3.64 -18.90
C VAL A 449 -11.19 -2.85 -18.76
N ILE A 450 -11.75 -2.86 -17.55
CA ILE A 450 -13.01 -2.22 -17.18
C ILE A 450 -12.70 -0.93 -16.41
N LEU A 451 -13.19 0.21 -16.88
CA LEU A 451 -13.03 1.47 -16.17
C LEU A 451 -14.33 2.17 -15.88
N SER A 452 -14.39 2.74 -14.68
CA SER A 452 -15.39 3.72 -14.28
C SER A 452 -14.70 4.94 -13.67
N ASN A 453 -15.44 6.02 -13.54
CA ASN A 453 -14.95 7.28 -12.97
C ASN A 453 -16.03 7.95 -12.12
N ASN A 454 -15.65 8.95 -11.33
CA ASN A 454 -16.57 9.78 -10.53
C ASN A 454 -17.58 8.96 -9.70
N ASN A 455 -17.11 7.85 -9.12
CA ASN A 455 -17.89 6.92 -8.33
C ASN A 455 -19.07 6.29 -9.09
N ARG A 456 -18.99 6.15 -10.41
CA ARG A 456 -20.07 5.61 -11.26
C ARG A 456 -20.01 4.09 -11.33
N ALA A 457 -21.19 3.46 -11.30
CA ALA A 457 -21.27 2.00 -11.29
C ALA A 457 -21.28 1.39 -12.70
N ILE A 458 -20.77 0.16 -12.78
CA ILE A 458 -20.94 -0.78 -13.89
C ILE A 458 -21.47 -2.08 -13.30
N SER A 459 -22.58 -2.62 -13.79
CA SER A 459 -23.09 -3.94 -13.36
C SER A 459 -23.12 -4.89 -14.55
N LEU A 460 -22.52 -6.07 -14.42
CA LEU A 460 -22.45 -7.09 -15.47
C LEU A 460 -23.15 -8.37 -15.01
N ALA A 461 -24.23 -8.74 -15.69
CA ALA A 461 -25.00 -9.96 -15.44
C ALA A 461 -24.47 -11.17 -16.20
N SER A 462 -23.88 -10.93 -17.36
CA SER A 462 -23.30 -11.97 -18.20
C SER A 462 -22.02 -12.56 -17.61
N ALA A 463 -21.79 -13.84 -17.89
CA ALA A 463 -20.51 -14.48 -17.63
C ALA A 463 -19.40 -13.87 -18.49
N ILE A 464 -18.23 -13.67 -17.89
CA ILE A 464 -16.99 -13.28 -18.55
C ILE A 464 -16.12 -14.53 -18.76
N ALA A 465 -15.64 -14.74 -19.98
CA ALA A 465 -14.89 -15.93 -20.38
C ALA A 465 -13.61 -15.62 -21.16
N ASP A 466 -12.65 -16.55 -21.16
CA ASP A 466 -11.44 -16.49 -22.01
C ASP A 466 -11.81 -16.57 -23.51
N ASN A 467 -10.91 -16.09 -24.39
CA ASN A 467 -11.05 -16.25 -25.85
C ASN A 467 -10.63 -17.62 -26.39
N GLY A 468 -10.30 -18.58 -25.52
CA GLY A 468 -9.73 -19.87 -25.91
C GLY A 468 -8.24 -19.85 -26.29
N GLY A 469 -7.59 -18.68 -26.31
CA GLY A 469 -6.16 -18.51 -26.58
C GLY A 469 -5.25 -18.68 -25.36
N GLY A 470 -5.77 -19.23 -24.26
CA GLY A 470 -5.12 -19.31 -22.94
C GLY A 470 -5.76 -18.35 -21.94
N ALA A 471 -5.13 -18.21 -20.77
CA ALA A 471 -5.67 -17.42 -19.66
C ALA A 471 -5.77 -15.93 -20.00
N SER A 472 -6.95 -15.36 -19.75
CA SER A 472 -7.23 -13.94 -19.88
C SER A 472 -7.54 -13.29 -18.53
N ALA A 473 -7.04 -12.08 -18.32
CA ALA A 473 -7.17 -11.33 -17.07
C ALA A 473 -8.33 -10.32 -17.09
N ILE A 474 -8.76 -9.89 -15.90
CA ILE A 474 -9.62 -8.71 -15.72
C ILE A 474 -8.84 -7.65 -14.96
N THR A 475 -8.94 -6.40 -15.43
CA THR A 475 -8.45 -5.23 -14.70
C THR A 475 -9.59 -4.25 -14.50
N TYR A 476 -9.83 -3.85 -13.25
CA TYR A 476 -10.82 -2.84 -12.89
C TYR A 476 -10.17 -1.64 -12.21
N GLY A 477 -10.57 -0.42 -12.59
CA GLY A 477 -10.11 0.80 -11.93
C GLY A 477 -10.56 2.09 -12.60
N GLY A 478 -9.82 3.17 -12.36
CA GLY A 478 -10.05 4.50 -12.91
C GLY A 478 -9.91 5.63 -11.88
N PRO A 479 -9.88 6.90 -12.34
CA PRO A 479 -9.81 8.06 -11.46
C PRO A 479 -11.12 8.18 -10.68
N SER A 480 -11.07 7.86 -9.39
CA SER A 480 -12.25 7.74 -8.51
C SER A 480 -13.28 6.73 -9.05
N ALA A 481 -12.83 5.53 -9.39
CA ALA A 481 -13.70 4.45 -9.86
C ALA A 481 -14.82 4.13 -8.86
N GLY A 482 -16.02 3.85 -9.37
CA GLY A 482 -17.17 3.44 -8.57
C GLY A 482 -17.20 1.93 -8.32
N VAL A 483 -18.41 1.36 -8.35
CA VAL A 483 -18.62 -0.09 -8.12
C VAL A 483 -18.73 -0.83 -9.44
N LEU A 484 -17.86 -1.82 -9.66
CA LEU A 484 -18.08 -2.90 -10.63
C LEU A 484 -18.78 -4.05 -9.93
N THR A 485 -20.02 -4.32 -10.31
CA THR A 485 -20.81 -5.45 -9.79
C THR A 485 -20.80 -6.59 -10.81
N LEU A 486 -20.34 -7.77 -10.39
CA LEU A 486 -20.38 -8.99 -11.21
C LEU A 486 -21.37 -9.97 -10.62
N THR A 487 -22.48 -10.22 -11.31
CA THR A 487 -23.48 -11.23 -10.92
C THR A 487 -23.44 -12.47 -11.80
N GLY A 488 -22.73 -12.43 -12.95
CA GLY A 488 -22.48 -13.59 -13.80
C GLY A 488 -21.50 -14.59 -13.18
N GLY A 489 -21.71 -15.88 -13.47
CA GLY A 489 -20.74 -16.95 -13.17
C GLY A 489 -19.59 -16.91 -14.17
N ASN A 490 -18.49 -16.28 -13.80
CA ASN A 490 -17.34 -16.06 -14.68
C ASN A 490 -16.47 -17.30 -14.81
N THR A 491 -15.88 -17.49 -16.00
CA THR A 491 -15.07 -18.66 -16.38
C THR A 491 -13.71 -18.31 -16.97
N TYR A 492 -13.34 -17.03 -17.04
CA TYR A 492 -11.97 -16.63 -17.38
C TYR A 492 -10.98 -17.20 -16.36
N THR A 493 -9.77 -17.53 -16.81
CA THR A 493 -8.81 -18.27 -15.98
C THR A 493 -7.63 -17.43 -15.49
N GLY A 494 -7.39 -16.25 -16.09
CA GLY A 494 -6.35 -15.32 -15.67
C GLY A 494 -6.67 -14.55 -14.38
N GLY A 495 -5.73 -13.70 -13.96
CA GLY A 495 -5.83 -12.94 -12.70
C GLY A 495 -6.83 -11.78 -12.74
N THR A 496 -7.18 -11.30 -11.56
CA THR A 496 -8.03 -10.10 -11.37
C THR A 496 -7.21 -9.00 -10.70
N ASN A 497 -7.19 -7.81 -11.31
CA ASN A 497 -6.50 -6.64 -10.79
C ASN A 497 -7.52 -5.55 -10.44
N ILE A 498 -7.75 -5.29 -9.17
CA ILE A 498 -8.56 -4.17 -8.68
C ILE A 498 -7.60 -3.01 -8.43
N ALA A 499 -7.35 -2.19 -9.44
CA ALA A 499 -6.40 -1.08 -9.37
C ALA A 499 -6.91 0.07 -8.50
N SER A 500 -8.22 0.31 -8.48
CA SER A 500 -8.92 1.30 -7.64
C SER A 500 -10.42 1.02 -7.62
N GLY A 501 -11.20 1.77 -6.83
CA GLY A 501 -12.66 1.63 -6.74
C GLY A 501 -13.09 0.37 -6.02
N THR A 502 -14.32 -0.10 -6.29
CA THR A 502 -14.90 -1.29 -5.66
C THR A 502 -15.23 -2.37 -6.68
N LEU A 503 -14.73 -3.59 -6.48
CA LEU A 503 -15.22 -4.78 -7.18
C LEU A 503 -16.15 -5.55 -6.24
N GLN A 504 -17.39 -5.80 -6.65
CA GLN A 504 -18.40 -6.52 -5.88
C GLN A 504 -18.82 -7.80 -6.61
N LEU A 505 -18.81 -8.94 -5.89
CA LEU A 505 -19.42 -10.18 -6.37
C LEU A 505 -20.85 -10.32 -5.85
N GLY A 506 -21.76 -10.60 -6.77
CA GLY A 506 -23.18 -10.70 -6.49
C GLY A 506 -23.83 -9.34 -6.19
N ASN A 507 -25.13 -9.38 -5.90
CA ASN A 507 -25.88 -8.25 -5.35
C ASN A 507 -27.03 -8.75 -4.47
N ASN A 508 -26.68 -9.48 -3.41
CA ASN A 508 -27.55 -10.38 -2.63
C ASN A 508 -28.12 -11.55 -3.47
N THR A 509 -27.47 -11.84 -4.60
CA THR A 509 -27.76 -12.97 -5.48
C THR A 509 -26.97 -14.21 -5.05
N THR A 510 -27.28 -15.36 -5.65
CA THR A 510 -26.56 -16.62 -5.46
C THR A 510 -25.48 -16.88 -6.51
N THR A 511 -25.20 -15.89 -7.37
CA THR A 511 -24.23 -15.96 -8.47
C THR A 511 -23.31 -14.74 -8.44
N GLY A 512 -22.20 -14.82 -9.20
CA GLY A 512 -21.10 -13.87 -9.19
C GLY A 512 -19.82 -14.55 -8.71
N SER A 513 -18.82 -14.69 -9.58
CA SER A 513 -17.54 -15.33 -9.27
C SER A 513 -16.37 -14.57 -9.90
N LEU A 514 -15.14 -14.89 -9.50
CA LEU A 514 -13.91 -14.57 -10.24
C LEU A 514 -13.23 -15.88 -10.66
N SER A 515 -12.09 -15.78 -11.33
CA SER A 515 -11.25 -16.94 -11.59
C SER A 515 -10.90 -17.64 -10.27
N ALA A 516 -11.13 -18.97 -10.20
CA ALA A 516 -10.79 -19.79 -9.04
C ALA A 516 -9.28 -20.02 -8.91
N THR A 517 -8.49 -19.75 -9.96
CA THR A 517 -7.03 -20.00 -9.99
C THR A 517 -6.20 -18.73 -10.24
N GLY A 518 -6.79 -17.69 -10.83
CA GLY A 518 -6.10 -16.46 -11.17
C GLY A 518 -5.84 -15.60 -9.93
N ALA A 519 -4.62 -15.09 -9.76
CA ALA A 519 -4.27 -14.25 -8.61
C ALA A 519 -5.15 -12.98 -8.52
N ILE A 520 -5.49 -12.56 -7.30
CA ILE A 520 -6.23 -11.33 -7.03
C ILE A 520 -5.27 -10.31 -6.40
N VAL A 521 -5.12 -9.18 -7.07
CA VAL A 521 -4.43 -8.00 -6.54
C VAL A 521 -5.48 -6.93 -6.26
N ASN A 522 -5.65 -6.59 -4.99
CA ASN A 522 -6.65 -5.65 -4.50
C ASN A 522 -6.00 -4.37 -3.97
N ASN A 523 -6.08 -3.27 -4.72
CA ASN A 523 -5.68 -1.93 -4.30
C ASN A 523 -6.88 -0.99 -4.13
N GLY A 524 -8.11 -1.52 -4.19
CA GLY A 524 -9.36 -0.80 -3.97
C GLY A 524 -10.16 -1.41 -2.83
N VAL A 525 -11.40 -1.78 -3.10
CA VAL A 525 -12.25 -2.55 -2.19
C VAL A 525 -12.76 -3.80 -2.91
N PHE A 526 -12.61 -4.96 -2.29
CA PHE A 526 -13.19 -6.21 -2.78
C PHE A 526 -14.36 -6.63 -1.88
N ILE A 527 -15.57 -6.69 -2.44
CA ILE A 527 -16.80 -6.99 -1.71
C ILE A 527 -17.37 -8.33 -2.15
N ILE A 528 -17.70 -9.17 -1.18
CA ILE A 528 -18.58 -10.32 -1.39
C ILE A 528 -19.99 -9.97 -0.90
N LYS A 529 -20.94 -9.86 -1.83
CA LYS A 529 -22.35 -9.55 -1.55
C LYS A 529 -23.25 -10.63 -2.13
N ARG A 530 -23.04 -11.87 -1.69
CA ARG A 530 -23.86 -13.04 -2.06
C ARG A 530 -24.69 -13.54 -0.89
N SER A 531 -25.84 -14.14 -1.18
CA SER A 531 -26.79 -14.64 -0.19
C SER A 531 -26.57 -16.09 0.22
N ASN A 532 -25.73 -16.83 -0.51
CA ASN A 532 -25.36 -18.23 -0.25
C ASN A 532 -23.90 -18.35 0.24
N ALA A 533 -23.46 -19.58 0.50
CA ALA A 533 -22.06 -19.87 0.79
C ALA A 533 -21.15 -19.50 -0.39
N VAL A 534 -19.99 -18.94 -0.06
CA VAL A 534 -18.91 -18.56 -0.97
C VAL A 534 -17.60 -19.06 -0.37
N ALA A 535 -16.73 -19.68 -1.16
CA ALA A 535 -15.44 -20.17 -0.69
C ALA A 535 -14.28 -19.68 -1.56
N GLN A 536 -13.21 -19.24 -0.90
CA GLN A 536 -11.93 -18.98 -1.55
C GLN A 536 -11.37 -20.29 -2.13
N GLY A 537 -11.02 -20.29 -3.41
CA GLY A 537 -10.63 -21.46 -4.20
C GLY A 537 -11.76 -22.11 -5.01
N THR A 538 -13.03 -21.71 -4.79
CA THR A 538 -14.19 -22.20 -5.56
C THR A 538 -14.86 -21.06 -6.32
N ASP A 539 -15.25 -19.98 -5.62
CA ASP A 539 -15.96 -18.84 -6.21
C ASP A 539 -15.02 -17.68 -6.61
N PHE A 540 -13.81 -17.67 -6.05
CA PHE A 540 -12.71 -16.76 -6.39
C PHE A 540 -11.37 -17.44 -6.06
N SER A 541 -10.26 -16.78 -6.38
CA SER A 541 -8.91 -17.37 -6.40
C SER A 541 -8.54 -18.23 -5.18
N SER A 542 -7.93 -19.38 -5.43
CA SER A 542 -7.29 -20.22 -4.41
C SER A 542 -5.96 -19.61 -3.91
N ALA A 543 -5.40 -18.63 -4.63
CA ALA A 543 -4.22 -17.91 -4.20
C ALA A 543 -4.57 -16.82 -3.17
N ALA A 544 -3.53 -16.34 -2.48
CA ALA A 544 -3.64 -15.19 -1.58
C ALA A 544 -4.20 -13.96 -2.32
N ILE A 545 -5.13 -13.27 -1.68
CA ILE A 545 -5.47 -11.89 -2.06
C ILE A 545 -4.33 -11.00 -1.55
N THR A 546 -3.81 -10.15 -2.42
CA THR A 546 -2.67 -9.25 -2.14
C THR A 546 -3.06 -7.78 -2.37
N GLY A 547 -2.21 -6.83 -2.00
CA GLY A 547 -2.39 -5.40 -2.31
C GLY A 547 -2.81 -4.55 -1.11
N THR A 548 -3.02 -3.26 -1.31
CA THR A 548 -3.28 -2.30 -0.21
C THR A 548 -4.76 -2.10 0.11
N GLY A 549 -5.64 -2.74 -0.65
CA GLY A 549 -7.09 -2.55 -0.61
C GLY A 549 -7.78 -3.27 0.55
N ALA A 550 -9.03 -2.88 0.79
CA ALA A 550 -9.90 -3.45 1.82
C ALA A 550 -10.69 -4.66 1.31
N PHE A 551 -11.06 -5.55 2.22
CA PHE A 551 -11.96 -6.68 1.96
C PHE A 551 -13.26 -6.52 2.75
N THR A 552 -14.41 -6.76 2.13
CA THR A 552 -15.71 -6.61 2.79
C THR A 552 -16.62 -7.81 2.56
N GLN A 553 -17.10 -8.41 3.64
CA GLN A 553 -18.26 -9.30 3.64
C GLN A 553 -19.53 -8.46 3.83
N ALA A 554 -20.37 -8.38 2.80
CA ALA A 554 -21.59 -7.55 2.79
C ALA A 554 -22.88 -8.33 2.44
N GLY A 555 -22.76 -9.60 2.04
CA GLY A 555 -23.89 -10.45 1.73
C GLY A 555 -24.42 -11.17 2.97
N THR A 556 -25.68 -11.61 2.92
CA THR A 556 -26.29 -12.40 4.01
C THR A 556 -25.73 -13.83 4.11
N GLY A 557 -25.00 -14.28 3.08
CA GLY A 557 -24.36 -15.59 3.05
C GLY A 557 -23.11 -15.69 3.93
N THR A 558 -22.40 -16.81 3.78
CA THR A 558 -21.14 -17.07 4.47
C THR A 558 -20.00 -17.06 3.45
N THR A 559 -18.97 -16.26 3.69
CA THR A 559 -17.72 -16.32 2.92
C THR A 559 -16.64 -16.99 3.76
N THR A 560 -16.00 -18.02 3.22
CA THR A 560 -14.87 -18.70 3.89
C THR A 560 -13.55 -18.32 3.23
N LEU A 561 -12.60 -17.78 4.00
CA LEU A 561 -11.22 -17.51 3.58
C LEU A 561 -10.34 -18.72 3.85
N ASN A 562 -9.79 -19.32 2.79
CA ASN A 562 -9.01 -20.56 2.87
C ASN A 562 -7.51 -20.32 2.69
N ALA A 563 -7.09 -19.25 2.00
CA ALA A 563 -5.68 -18.94 1.77
C ALA A 563 -5.14 -17.93 2.79
N LEU A 564 -3.82 -17.92 2.99
CA LEU A 564 -3.13 -16.86 3.75
C LEU A 564 -3.17 -15.57 2.92
N ASN A 565 -4.10 -14.67 3.21
CA ASN A 565 -4.22 -13.41 2.48
C ASN A 565 -3.26 -12.37 3.06
N THR A 566 -2.70 -11.52 2.20
CA THR A 566 -1.68 -10.53 2.58
C THR A 566 -2.08 -9.11 2.14
N TYR A 567 -3.37 -8.86 1.92
CA TYR A 567 -3.85 -7.50 1.71
C TYR A 567 -3.76 -6.71 3.02
N THR A 568 -3.41 -5.43 2.96
CA THR A 568 -3.16 -4.63 4.18
C THR A 568 -4.32 -3.73 4.57
N GLY A 569 -5.30 -3.51 3.69
CA GLY A 569 -6.49 -2.73 4.01
C GLY A 569 -7.40 -3.46 4.99
N ALA A 570 -8.30 -2.71 5.63
CA ALA A 570 -9.18 -3.25 6.66
C ALA A 570 -10.09 -4.37 6.13
N THR A 571 -10.40 -5.33 7.00
CA THR A 571 -11.43 -6.36 6.78
C THR A 571 -12.72 -5.90 7.44
N THR A 572 -13.78 -5.69 6.67
CA THR A 572 -15.09 -5.23 7.15
C THR A 572 -16.15 -6.32 7.03
N ILE A 573 -16.95 -6.52 8.07
CA ILE A 573 -18.06 -7.47 8.06
C ILE A 573 -19.35 -6.70 8.36
N SER A 574 -20.10 -6.37 7.32
CA SER A 574 -21.32 -5.57 7.41
C SER A 574 -22.61 -6.37 7.38
N ALA A 575 -22.57 -7.63 6.94
CA ALA A 575 -23.68 -8.57 7.00
C ALA A 575 -23.19 -10.02 6.90
N GLY A 576 -24.05 -10.98 7.22
CA GLY A 576 -23.76 -12.41 7.08
C GLY A 576 -22.55 -12.85 7.92
N THR A 577 -21.78 -13.81 7.39
CA THR A 577 -20.63 -14.40 8.11
C THR A 577 -19.37 -14.35 7.26
N LEU A 578 -18.26 -13.90 7.85
CA LEU A 578 -16.91 -14.16 7.36
C LEU A 578 -16.29 -15.26 8.22
N ALA A 579 -15.97 -16.40 7.61
CA ALA A 579 -15.43 -17.57 8.29
C ALA A 579 -13.96 -17.81 7.93
N LEU A 580 -13.18 -18.28 8.89
CA LEU A 580 -11.81 -18.76 8.67
C LEU A 580 -11.83 -20.25 8.29
N GLY A 581 -11.15 -20.60 7.20
CA GLY A 581 -10.93 -21.99 6.79
C GLY A 581 -9.67 -22.62 7.38
N ALA A 582 -8.78 -21.82 7.98
CA ALA A 582 -7.58 -22.23 8.69
C ALA A 582 -7.09 -21.08 9.59
N ALA A 583 -6.00 -21.26 10.35
CA ALA A 583 -5.38 -20.19 11.13
C ALA A 583 -4.68 -19.14 10.24
N ASN A 584 -4.61 -17.89 10.71
CA ASN A 584 -3.93 -16.77 10.06
C ASN A 584 -4.34 -16.64 8.58
N ARG A 585 -5.61 -16.30 8.30
CA ARG A 585 -6.08 -16.11 6.90
C ARG A 585 -6.14 -14.64 6.51
N ILE A 586 -6.19 -13.75 7.48
CA ILE A 586 -6.19 -12.31 7.29
C ILE A 586 -4.79 -11.80 7.67
N ALA A 587 -4.32 -10.73 7.02
CA ALA A 587 -3.02 -10.16 7.36
C ALA A 587 -3.02 -9.59 8.79
N ASP A 588 -1.96 -9.83 9.55
CA ASP A 588 -1.81 -9.36 10.94
C ASP A 588 -1.98 -7.84 11.12
N THR A 589 -1.69 -7.06 10.06
CA THR A 589 -1.84 -5.59 10.08
C THR A 589 -3.24 -5.11 9.69
N SER A 590 -4.11 -5.99 9.20
CA SER A 590 -5.46 -5.63 8.78
C SER A 590 -6.33 -5.37 10.02
N ASN A 591 -6.85 -4.16 10.15
CA ASN A 591 -7.87 -3.84 11.14
C ASN A 591 -9.16 -4.64 10.85
N LEU A 592 -9.85 -5.07 11.90
CA LEU A 592 -11.16 -5.71 11.80
C LEU A 592 -12.27 -4.71 12.14
N VAL A 593 -13.20 -4.50 11.20
CA VAL A 593 -14.36 -3.62 11.36
C VAL A 593 -15.62 -4.45 11.42
N MET A 594 -16.22 -4.54 12.60
CA MET A 594 -17.46 -5.25 12.86
C MET A 594 -18.65 -4.29 12.68
N ALA A 595 -19.36 -4.44 11.58
CA ALA A 595 -20.39 -3.50 11.10
C ALA A 595 -21.78 -4.15 10.93
N GLY A 596 -22.08 -5.22 11.67
CA GLY A 596 -23.41 -5.84 11.72
C GLY A 596 -23.45 -7.33 11.39
N GLY A 597 -22.30 -7.96 11.09
CA GLY A 597 -22.22 -9.39 10.79
C GLY A 597 -21.48 -10.23 11.83
N THR A 598 -21.14 -11.46 11.42
CA THR A 598 -20.44 -12.44 12.25
C THR A 598 -19.03 -12.70 11.72
N PHE A 599 -18.04 -12.66 12.59
CA PHE A 599 -16.71 -13.21 12.31
C PHE A 599 -16.62 -14.58 12.97
N ALA A 600 -16.53 -15.64 12.17
CA ALA A 600 -16.46 -17.01 12.66
C ALA A 600 -15.03 -17.55 12.53
N THR A 601 -14.32 -17.72 13.65
CA THR A 601 -12.95 -18.25 13.63
C THR A 601 -12.92 -19.77 13.46
N GLY A 602 -14.02 -20.46 13.74
CA GLY A 602 -14.14 -21.91 13.56
C GLY A 602 -13.14 -22.73 14.39
N GLY A 603 -12.67 -22.19 15.51
CA GLY A 603 -11.65 -22.82 16.36
C GLY A 603 -10.21 -22.50 15.97
N PHE A 604 -9.99 -21.64 14.97
CA PHE A 604 -8.66 -21.25 14.51
C PHE A 604 -8.16 -19.96 15.19
N SER A 605 -6.85 -19.89 15.42
CA SER A 605 -6.17 -18.68 15.90
C SER A 605 -6.00 -17.65 14.78
N GLU A 606 -6.06 -16.38 15.16
CA GLU A 606 -5.92 -15.25 14.25
C GLU A 606 -5.32 -14.04 14.99
N THR A 607 -4.45 -13.30 14.29
CA THR A 607 -3.85 -12.04 14.76
C THR A 607 -4.27 -10.93 13.81
N LEU A 608 -4.71 -9.80 14.35
CA LEU A 608 -5.26 -8.70 13.58
C LEU A 608 -4.75 -7.36 14.09
N GLY A 609 -4.99 -6.32 13.29
CA GLY A 609 -4.82 -4.94 13.68
C GLY A 609 -5.83 -4.52 14.76
N THR A 610 -6.28 -3.28 14.70
CA THR A 610 -7.25 -2.79 15.70
C THR A 610 -8.65 -3.34 15.44
N LEU A 611 -9.44 -3.43 16.51
CA LEU A 611 -10.86 -3.79 16.48
C LEU A 611 -11.73 -2.53 16.52
N THR A 612 -12.63 -2.41 15.57
CA THR A 612 -13.64 -1.33 15.51
C THR A 612 -15.04 -1.92 15.46
N LEU A 613 -15.96 -1.40 16.26
CA LEU A 613 -17.36 -1.80 16.28
C LEU A 613 -18.24 -0.64 15.83
N SER A 614 -18.92 -0.77 14.68
CA SER A 614 -19.84 0.25 14.16
C SER A 614 -21.30 -0.17 14.13
N ALA A 615 -21.60 -1.46 14.32
CA ALA A 615 -22.94 -1.97 14.58
C ALA A 615 -22.86 -3.27 15.41
N SER A 616 -23.96 -3.64 16.09
CA SER A 616 -23.98 -4.84 16.91
C SER A 616 -23.59 -6.08 16.11
N SER A 617 -22.63 -6.84 16.63
CA SER A 617 -21.95 -7.88 15.86
C SER A 617 -21.57 -9.08 16.74
N ILE A 618 -21.24 -10.19 16.08
CA ILE A 618 -20.85 -11.45 16.75
C ILE A 618 -19.44 -11.83 16.33
N ILE A 619 -18.62 -12.26 17.28
CA ILE A 619 -17.42 -13.04 17.03
C ILE A 619 -17.68 -14.45 17.56
N ASP A 620 -17.72 -15.42 16.67
CA ASP A 620 -17.95 -16.83 16.99
C ASP A 620 -16.61 -17.58 16.97
N LEU A 621 -16.19 -18.07 18.14
CA LEU A 621 -14.94 -18.80 18.29
C LEU A 621 -15.04 -20.26 17.82
N GLY A 622 -16.25 -20.77 17.58
CA GLY A 622 -16.49 -22.15 17.18
C GLY A 622 -16.00 -23.18 18.19
N SER A 623 -15.68 -24.38 17.70
CA SER A 623 -15.10 -25.46 18.51
C SER A 623 -13.60 -25.55 18.24
N GLY A 624 -12.76 -25.48 19.28
CA GLY A 624 -11.31 -25.63 19.11
C GLY A 624 -10.54 -24.93 20.21
N THR A 625 -9.28 -24.61 19.92
CA THR A 625 -8.40 -23.80 20.77
C THR A 625 -8.02 -22.56 19.99
N SER A 626 -8.71 -21.46 20.27
CA SER A 626 -8.51 -20.21 19.54
C SER A 626 -7.69 -19.22 20.36
N ALA A 627 -6.67 -18.64 19.74
CA ALA A 627 -6.08 -17.39 20.20
C ALA A 627 -6.44 -16.28 19.22
N LEU A 628 -7.32 -15.38 19.65
CA LEU A 628 -7.73 -14.22 18.88
C LEU A 628 -7.06 -12.97 19.46
N ILE A 629 -6.15 -12.37 18.69
CA ILE A 629 -5.29 -11.28 19.15
C ILE A 629 -5.53 -10.04 18.30
N PHE A 630 -5.79 -8.91 18.96
CA PHE A 630 -5.90 -7.59 18.34
C PHE A 630 -4.82 -6.65 18.85
N ALA A 631 -4.44 -5.68 18.01
CA ALA A 631 -3.69 -4.51 18.45
C ALA A 631 -4.50 -3.64 19.43
N ASP A 632 -3.82 -2.69 20.08
CA ASP A 632 -4.47 -1.70 20.96
C ASP A 632 -5.57 -0.95 20.18
N SER A 633 -6.80 -1.05 20.68
CA SER A 633 -8.00 -0.53 20.03
C SER A 633 -8.57 0.69 20.75
N SER A 634 -7.90 1.20 21.80
CA SER A 634 -8.36 2.37 22.57
C SER A 634 -8.46 3.66 21.74
N GLY A 635 -7.67 3.75 20.66
CA GLY A 635 -7.72 4.85 19.71
C GLY A 635 -8.86 4.76 18.67
N THR A 636 -9.61 3.67 18.60
CA THR A 636 -10.73 3.52 17.66
C THR A 636 -12.03 4.04 18.27
N THR A 637 -12.90 4.62 17.45
CA THR A 637 -14.23 5.06 17.90
C THR A 637 -15.25 3.95 17.65
N TRP A 638 -15.97 3.53 18.69
CA TRP A 638 -17.08 2.59 18.57
C TRP A 638 -18.41 3.35 18.53
N GLY A 639 -19.40 2.79 17.83
CA GLY A 639 -20.75 3.36 17.82
C GLY A 639 -21.39 3.35 19.21
N SER A 640 -22.44 4.15 19.41
CA SER A 640 -23.19 4.18 20.67
C SER A 640 -24.32 3.14 20.67
N SER A 641 -24.64 2.60 21.84
CA SER A 641 -25.77 1.67 22.05
C SER A 641 -25.73 0.40 21.19
N ILE A 642 -24.52 -0.12 20.93
CA ILE A 642 -24.27 -1.36 20.20
C ILE A 642 -23.53 -2.35 21.10
N SER A 643 -23.54 -3.63 20.73
CA SER A 643 -22.86 -4.69 21.47
C SER A 643 -22.00 -5.57 20.58
N LEU A 644 -20.88 -6.03 21.12
CA LEU A 644 -20.07 -7.10 20.55
C LEU A 644 -20.21 -8.34 21.43
N SER A 645 -20.70 -9.43 20.84
CA SER A 645 -20.83 -10.71 21.54
C SER A 645 -19.77 -11.68 21.06
N PHE A 646 -18.89 -12.11 21.96
CA PHE A 646 -18.09 -13.30 21.78
C PHE A 646 -18.92 -14.51 22.19
N ILE A 647 -19.11 -15.46 21.29
CA ILE A 647 -19.84 -16.70 21.56
C ILE A 647 -18.93 -17.91 21.39
N ASN A 648 -19.34 -19.03 21.99
CA ASN A 648 -18.59 -20.29 21.99
C ASN A 648 -17.19 -20.16 22.62
N PHE A 649 -17.00 -19.16 23.49
CA PHE A 649 -15.77 -19.02 24.26
C PHE A 649 -15.68 -20.08 25.36
N THR A 650 -14.59 -20.82 25.41
CA THR A 650 -14.30 -21.81 26.46
C THR A 650 -13.12 -21.36 27.32
N ALA A 651 -13.38 -20.97 28.56
CA ALA A 651 -12.34 -20.50 29.48
C ALA A 651 -11.22 -21.55 29.67
N GLY A 652 -9.97 -21.10 29.58
CA GLY A 652 -8.78 -21.96 29.67
C GLY A 652 -8.43 -22.72 28.38
N THR A 653 -9.30 -22.69 27.36
CA THR A 653 -9.03 -23.22 26.02
C THR A 653 -8.88 -22.08 25.02
N ASP A 654 -9.81 -21.14 25.01
CA ASP A 654 -9.76 -19.97 24.17
C ASP A 654 -9.11 -18.79 24.89
N SER A 655 -8.50 -17.91 24.11
CA SER A 655 -8.00 -16.63 24.57
C SER A 655 -8.37 -15.52 23.60
N ILE A 656 -8.83 -14.40 24.15
CA ILE A 656 -9.06 -13.17 23.40
C ILE A 656 -8.18 -12.11 24.03
N ARG A 657 -7.32 -11.47 23.24
CA ARG A 657 -6.42 -10.42 23.71
C ARG A 657 -6.56 -9.17 22.88
N ILE A 658 -6.61 -8.01 23.53
CA ILE A 658 -6.65 -6.70 22.86
C ILE A 658 -5.56 -5.81 23.46
N GLY A 659 -4.60 -5.41 22.62
CA GLY A 659 -3.42 -4.67 23.07
C GLY A 659 -2.50 -5.50 23.97
N THR A 660 -1.64 -4.82 24.73
CA THR A 660 -0.68 -5.47 25.64
C THR A 660 -0.88 -5.13 27.11
N SER A 661 -1.97 -4.44 27.44
CA SER A 661 -2.33 -4.03 28.79
C SER A 661 -3.85 -3.88 28.93
N ASN A 662 -4.32 -3.59 30.13
CA ASN A 662 -5.71 -3.25 30.39
C ASN A 662 -6.19 -1.94 29.72
N LEU A 663 -5.28 -1.19 29.09
CA LEU A 663 -5.59 0.04 28.34
C LEU A 663 -5.83 -0.22 26.85
N GLY A 664 -5.75 -1.48 26.38
CA GLY A 664 -6.04 -1.84 24.99
C GLY A 664 -7.47 -1.52 24.55
N LEU A 665 -8.37 -1.24 25.49
CA LEU A 665 -9.71 -0.71 25.29
C LEU A 665 -9.98 0.43 26.27
N THR A 666 -10.81 1.39 25.85
CA THR A 666 -11.43 2.35 26.76
C THR A 666 -12.54 1.69 27.58
N SER A 667 -12.92 2.27 28.72
CA SER A 667 -14.05 1.79 29.53
C SER A 667 -15.37 1.78 28.77
N GLY A 668 -15.58 2.77 27.89
CA GLY A 668 -16.73 2.84 27.00
C GLY A 668 -16.81 1.64 26.04
N GLN A 669 -15.70 1.31 25.37
CA GLN A 669 -15.63 0.14 24.48
C GLN A 669 -15.83 -1.17 25.25
N LEU A 670 -15.15 -1.33 26.39
CA LEU A 670 -15.26 -2.55 27.21
C LEU A 670 -16.71 -2.82 27.65
N SER A 671 -17.47 -1.76 28.01
CA SER A 671 -18.87 -1.89 28.40
C SER A 671 -19.80 -2.43 27.32
N GLN A 672 -19.37 -2.43 26.05
CA GLN A 672 -20.14 -2.95 24.91
C GLN A 672 -19.85 -4.43 24.64
N ILE A 673 -18.91 -5.04 25.34
CA ILE A 673 -18.46 -6.42 25.08
C ILE A 673 -19.14 -7.39 26.03
N THR A 674 -19.64 -8.49 25.47
CA THR A 674 -20.08 -9.66 26.21
C THR A 674 -19.35 -10.92 25.75
N ILE A 675 -19.14 -11.86 26.66
CA ILE A 675 -18.59 -13.19 26.41
C ILE A 675 -19.62 -14.21 26.89
N ASN A 676 -20.17 -15.00 25.97
CA ASN A 676 -21.28 -15.91 26.20
C ASN A 676 -22.45 -15.23 26.96
N GLY A 677 -22.72 -13.96 26.64
CA GLY A 677 -23.77 -13.15 27.26
C GLY A 677 -23.42 -12.53 28.61
N LEU A 678 -22.23 -12.79 29.17
CA LEU A 678 -21.73 -12.14 30.39
C LEU A 678 -20.89 -10.91 30.04
N ALA A 679 -20.90 -9.86 30.87
CA ALA A 679 -20.03 -8.70 30.67
C ALA A 679 -18.55 -9.10 30.65
N ALA A 680 -17.75 -8.46 29.81
CA ALA A 680 -16.30 -8.73 29.75
C ALA A 680 -15.50 -7.85 30.72
N ILE A 681 -14.39 -8.38 31.21
CA ILE A 681 -13.34 -7.65 31.94
C ILE A 681 -12.03 -7.82 31.17
N ILE A 682 -11.19 -6.79 31.14
CA ILE A 682 -9.83 -6.86 30.59
C ILE A 682 -8.80 -6.89 31.72
N ASP A 683 -7.87 -7.84 31.66
CA ASP A 683 -6.80 -7.98 32.64
C ASP A 683 -5.58 -7.07 32.33
N SER A 684 -4.59 -7.06 33.22
CA SER A 684 -3.37 -6.24 33.07
C SER A 684 -2.49 -6.63 31.88
N SER A 685 -2.71 -7.80 31.28
CA SER A 685 -1.99 -8.30 30.10
C SER A 685 -2.77 -8.14 28.79
N GLY A 686 -3.98 -7.56 28.87
CA GLY A 686 -4.88 -7.31 27.75
C GLY A 686 -5.84 -8.45 27.41
N TYR A 687 -5.90 -9.52 28.21
CA TYR A 687 -6.84 -10.62 27.95
C TYR A 687 -8.25 -10.30 28.44
N LEU A 688 -9.24 -10.65 27.62
CA LEU A 688 -10.63 -10.58 28.00
C LEU A 688 -11.05 -11.87 28.72
N VAL A 689 -11.75 -11.70 29.83
CA VAL A 689 -12.39 -12.76 30.60
C VAL A 689 -13.84 -12.40 30.90
N SER A 690 -14.72 -13.39 31.00
CA SER A 690 -16.09 -13.15 31.44
C SER A 690 -16.08 -12.70 32.90
N ALA A 691 -16.85 -11.66 33.24
CA ALA A 691 -17.12 -11.31 34.62
C ALA A 691 -17.78 -12.50 35.33
N ILE A 692 -17.12 -13.05 36.35
CA ILE A 692 -17.72 -14.05 37.22
C ILE A 692 -18.82 -13.30 38.00
N PRO A 693 -20.10 -13.75 37.98
CA PRO A 693 -21.12 -13.13 38.80
C PRO A 693 -20.68 -13.22 40.27
N GLU A 694 -20.75 -12.10 41.02
CA GLU A 694 -20.32 -12.12 42.42
C GLU A 694 -20.99 -13.28 43.18
N PRO A 695 -20.28 -13.96 44.11
CA PRO A 695 -20.84 -15.06 44.90
C PRO A 695 -22.17 -14.71 45.59
N SER A 696 -22.38 -13.43 45.91
CA SER A 696 -23.60 -12.87 46.49
C SER A 696 -24.82 -13.00 45.56
N THR A 697 -24.63 -12.96 44.24
CA THR A 697 -25.69 -13.12 43.24
C THR A 697 -26.23 -14.54 43.26
N TYR A 698 -25.35 -15.55 43.32
CA TYR A 698 -25.75 -16.95 43.52
C TYR A 698 -26.40 -17.16 44.90
N ALA A 699 -25.93 -16.47 45.94
CA ALA A 699 -26.51 -16.55 47.28
C ALA A 699 -27.92 -15.92 47.38
N ILE A 700 -28.23 -14.90 46.59
CA ILE A 700 -29.57 -14.28 46.54
C ILE A 700 -30.56 -15.19 45.82
N PHE A 701 -30.19 -15.83 44.71
CA PHE A 701 -31.06 -16.79 44.04
C PHE A 701 -31.27 -18.08 44.84
N ALA A 702 -30.22 -18.59 45.52
CA ALA A 702 -30.35 -19.69 46.46
C ALA A 702 -31.16 -19.30 47.72
N GLY A 703 -30.99 -18.08 48.22
CA GLY A 703 -31.71 -17.53 49.37
C GLY A 703 -33.19 -17.27 49.11
N ALA A 704 -33.55 -16.75 47.92
CA ALA A 704 -34.94 -16.55 47.51
C ALA A 704 -35.68 -17.90 47.31
N GLY A 705 -35.01 -18.91 46.73
CA GLY A 705 -35.53 -20.28 46.65
C GLY A 705 -35.75 -20.91 48.03
N MET A 706 -34.85 -20.68 48.99
CA MET A 706 -34.99 -21.17 50.37
C MET A 706 -36.06 -20.42 51.19
N LEU A 707 -36.31 -19.13 50.95
CA LEU A 707 -37.39 -18.38 51.59
C LEU A 707 -38.78 -18.82 51.11
N ILE A 708 -38.93 -19.16 49.83
CA ILE A 708 -40.17 -19.73 49.28
C ILE A 708 -40.43 -21.13 49.88
N PHE A 709 -39.40 -21.97 50.02
CA PHE A 709 -39.53 -23.29 50.66
C PHE A 709 -39.79 -23.21 52.18
N ALA A 710 -39.21 -22.23 52.89
CA ALA A 710 -39.46 -22.01 54.31
C ALA A 710 -40.87 -21.45 54.59
N GLY A 711 -41.41 -20.61 53.71
CA GLY A 711 -42.80 -20.12 53.78
C GLY A 711 -43.84 -21.23 53.64
N VAL A 712 -43.60 -22.20 52.75
CA VAL A 712 -44.48 -23.36 52.57
C VAL A 712 -44.41 -24.34 53.76
N ARG A 713 -43.24 -24.54 54.38
CA ARG A 713 -43.12 -25.38 55.58
C ARG A 713 -43.74 -24.77 56.85
N ARG A 714 -43.77 -23.44 56.99
CA ARG A 714 -44.38 -22.79 58.17
C ARG A 714 -45.91 -22.82 58.15
N LYS A 715 -46.55 -22.93 56.99
CA LYS A 715 -48.02 -23.08 56.86
C LYS A 715 -48.53 -24.53 57.07
N ALA A 716 -47.64 -25.53 57.00
CA ALA A 716 -47.98 -26.95 57.15
C ALA A 716 -47.83 -27.52 58.58
N ARG A 717 -47.33 -26.75 59.55
CA ARG A 717 -47.11 -27.18 60.95
C ARG A 717 -47.97 -26.48 62.00
N GLY A 718 -49.10 -25.88 61.59
CA GLY A 718 -50.01 -25.13 62.46
C GLY A 718 -51.44 -25.67 62.53
N SER A 719 -51.69 -26.95 62.24
CA SER A 719 -53.02 -27.55 62.46
C SER A 719 -52.91 -29.04 62.73
N ARG A 720 -52.87 -29.41 64.03
CA ARG A 720 -53.42 -30.66 64.60
C ARG A 720 -53.25 -30.69 66.12
N THR A 721 -54.34 -31.07 66.80
CA THR A 721 -54.62 -31.24 68.25
C THR A 721 -54.92 -29.93 69.01
N LEU A 722 -56.08 -29.73 69.65
CA LEU A 722 -57.22 -30.58 70.05
C LEU A 722 -58.55 -30.06 69.49
#